data_AF-A0AAD6ZLU7-F1
#
_entry.id   AF-A0AAD6ZLU7-F1
#
_cell.length_a   1.000
_cell.length_b   1.000
_cell.length_c   1.000
_cell.angle_alpha   90.00
_cell.angle_beta   90.00
_cell.angle_gamma   90.00
#
_symmetry.space_group_name_H-M   'P 1'
#
loop_
_entity.id
_entity.type
_entity.pdbx_description
1 polymer ?
#
loop_
_entity_poly.entity_id
_entity_poly.type
_entity_poly.pdbx_seq_one_letter_code
_entity_poly.pdbx_strand_id
1 'polypeptide(L)'
;MTRMKTPPPPDPFKAHLLAVLNLHDAATPVPRYSGPRDSQTDAILRKVEALMRKTGGTPDSEGSYNTAVEEHAPTVHGSDSHGPTDDPESVVITRGVPCPVCGHRLLHPVDYAERPATASEAATTDVPEDIDAREELRLLKEQIHDISRVCSAIAVGDLTQRVTVPVQGEGMVKLKEVINTMADTFGCFSTEVMRVLVDLRTGRLGSCALVDGAQGTWYDLTENVNTMSSNLTAQVRAIACVTTAIAHGDLSVRVDTYAGGEFLDLKETVNEMAMRLGYFASEVGRIAVEVGTEGRMGGQAEVHGAQGTWADLVGKINRMDVNLTGQIRSIGIIIREVALGNFGWMVDAHMSGEMGDIKDTLNGMVGRLQTFSSEVNRLALEGAWGDLTENLNIMASNLTNQVRSIAHVSAAVARGDLSKRMDVDVSGEMLDLKCTINEMVHRLDIFSREATRVVREVGTEGKLGGEVEAEGMEGTWRDLTDNINRMARNLRDQVRTIAVVAKGISQGDLGMTIQLEMRGEIGDLKDTVNTMVAQFHNFSSEVTRLALDVGTYGLLGGHAEVPGALGTWKDLTDTLNRMTVNLMNQVRSISYVATVTARGDLTKSIDVDIRGEMQDLKVNVQEVVARLSNSSREASSLPVSQS
;
A
#
# COMPACT_ATOMS: atom_id res chain seq x y z
N MET A 1 36.15 -28.04 32.56
CA MET A 1 37.14 -28.19 31.45
C MET A 1 36.37 -28.47 30.17
N THR A 2 36.39 -27.55 29.21
CA THR A 2 35.62 -27.66 27.96
C THR A 2 36.61 -27.78 26.81
N ARG A 3 36.51 -28.82 25.98
CA ARG A 3 37.45 -29.05 24.87
C ARG A 3 37.38 -27.90 23.87
N MET A 4 38.49 -27.20 23.66
CA MET A 4 38.67 -26.34 22.48
C MET A 4 38.56 -27.20 21.22
N LYS A 5 37.71 -26.80 20.28
CA LYS A 5 37.78 -27.31 18.91
C LYS A 5 38.96 -26.64 18.22
N THR A 6 39.82 -27.43 17.56
CA THR A 6 40.77 -26.88 16.59
C THR A 6 40.01 -26.21 15.43
N PRO A 7 40.48 -25.08 14.88
CA PRO A 7 39.87 -24.47 13.70
C PRO A 7 39.98 -25.41 12.49
N PRO A 8 39.08 -25.29 11.50
CA PRO A 8 39.20 -26.03 10.24
C PRO A 8 40.47 -25.60 9.47
N PRO A 9 41.03 -26.46 8.61
CA PRO A 9 42.13 -26.07 7.74
C PRO A 9 41.71 -24.92 6.81
N PRO A 10 42.64 -24.03 6.42
CA PRO A 10 42.32 -22.91 5.54
C PRO A 10 41.90 -23.40 4.15
N ASP A 11 40.96 -22.69 3.54
CA ASP A 11 40.53 -22.91 2.15
C ASP A 11 41.74 -22.83 1.19
N PRO A 12 42.04 -23.91 0.42
CA PRO A 12 43.20 -23.94 -0.47
C PRO A 12 43.09 -22.93 -1.61
N PHE A 13 41.88 -22.54 -2.05
CA PHE A 13 41.70 -21.54 -3.08
C PHE A 13 42.05 -20.15 -2.55
N LYS A 14 41.49 -19.75 -1.41
CA LYS A 14 41.85 -18.50 -0.72
C LYS A 14 43.34 -18.44 -0.34
N ALA A 15 43.94 -19.55 0.09
CA ALA A 15 45.37 -19.61 0.41
C ALA A 15 46.24 -19.39 -0.84
N HIS A 16 45.89 -20.01 -1.96
CA HIS A 16 46.57 -19.79 -3.25
C HIS A 16 46.39 -18.35 -3.76
N LEU A 17 45.18 -17.79 -3.66
CA LEU A 17 44.90 -16.41 -4.09
C LEU A 17 45.68 -15.38 -3.26
N LEU A 18 45.82 -15.60 -1.94
CA LEU A 18 46.71 -14.80 -1.08
C LEU A 18 48.19 -14.96 -1.45
N ALA A 19 48.65 -16.16 -1.79
CA ALA A 19 50.02 -16.39 -2.23
C ALA A 19 50.32 -15.68 -3.57
N VAL A 20 49.34 -15.59 -4.47
CA VAL A 20 49.45 -14.84 -5.74
C VAL A 20 49.39 -13.32 -5.52
N LEU A 21 48.55 -12.82 -4.60
CA LEU A 21 48.49 -11.38 -4.27
C LEU A 21 49.73 -10.86 -3.52
N ASN A 22 50.44 -11.74 -2.80
CA ASN A 22 51.68 -11.39 -2.11
C ASN A 22 52.93 -11.45 -3.01
N LEU A 23 52.79 -11.71 -4.32
CA LEU A 23 53.89 -11.58 -5.28
C LEU A 23 54.19 -10.10 -5.52
N HIS A 24 55.29 -9.60 -4.95
CA HIS A 24 55.70 -8.19 -5.05
C HIS A 24 56.69 -7.91 -6.20
N ASP A 25 57.22 -8.93 -6.88
CA ASP A 25 58.27 -8.77 -7.88
C ASP A 25 58.13 -9.75 -9.06
N ALA A 26 58.38 -9.26 -10.27
CA ALA A 26 58.04 -9.88 -11.55
C ALA A 26 58.88 -11.12 -11.90
N ALA A 27 60.02 -11.32 -11.22
CA ALA A 27 60.91 -12.48 -11.43
C ALA A 27 60.47 -13.75 -10.67
N THR A 28 59.41 -13.68 -9.86
CA THR A 28 59.03 -14.75 -8.93
C THR A 28 58.15 -15.82 -9.62
N PRO A 29 58.48 -17.12 -9.57
CA PRO A 29 57.64 -18.16 -10.17
C PRO A 29 56.25 -18.24 -9.52
N VAL A 30 55.19 -18.15 -10.35
CA VAL A 30 53.80 -18.22 -9.87
C VAL A 30 53.53 -19.60 -9.22
N PRO A 31 53.06 -19.65 -7.96
CA PRO A 31 52.79 -20.92 -7.28
C PRO A 31 51.64 -21.67 -7.97
N ARG A 32 51.74 -22.99 -8.12
CA ARG A 32 50.67 -23.80 -8.74
C ARG A 32 49.54 -24.08 -7.75
N TYR A 33 48.29 -23.93 -8.19
CA TYR A 33 47.11 -24.33 -7.42
C TYR A 33 47.01 -25.87 -7.32
N SER A 34 46.92 -26.36 -6.07
CA SER A 34 46.90 -27.78 -5.70
C SER A 34 45.59 -28.25 -5.05
N GLY A 35 44.58 -27.40 -4.96
CA GLY A 35 43.25 -27.76 -4.43
C GLY A 35 42.31 -28.35 -5.48
N PRO A 36 41.06 -28.68 -5.10
CA PRO A 36 40.03 -29.18 -6.01
C PRO A 36 39.73 -28.15 -7.12
N ARG A 37 39.50 -28.62 -8.35
CA ARG A 37 39.11 -27.79 -9.49
C ARG A 37 37.69 -28.09 -9.93
N ASP A 38 36.90 -27.03 -10.06
CA ASP A 38 35.64 -27.03 -10.82
C ASP A 38 35.72 -26.03 -11.98
N SER A 39 34.67 -25.94 -12.79
CA SER A 39 34.63 -25.09 -13.98
C SER A 39 34.72 -23.60 -13.67
N GLN A 40 34.29 -23.15 -12.47
CA GLN A 40 34.43 -21.76 -12.05
C GLN A 40 35.85 -21.47 -11.58
N THR A 41 36.44 -22.37 -10.79
CA THR A 41 37.83 -22.32 -10.32
C THR A 41 38.80 -22.24 -11.51
N ASP A 42 38.68 -23.12 -12.50
CA ASP A 42 39.52 -23.08 -13.70
C ASP A 42 39.24 -21.88 -14.61
N ALA A 43 38.04 -21.26 -14.55
CA ALA A 43 37.78 -20.00 -15.24
C ALA A 43 38.44 -18.79 -14.54
N ILE A 44 38.44 -18.77 -13.20
CA ILE A 44 39.09 -17.72 -12.41
C ILE A 44 40.61 -17.83 -12.51
N LEU A 45 41.18 -19.03 -12.35
CA LEU A 45 42.63 -19.25 -12.48
C LEU A 45 43.15 -18.82 -13.86
N ARG A 46 42.44 -19.14 -14.95
CA ARG A 46 42.81 -18.66 -16.30
C ARG A 46 42.73 -17.14 -16.44
N LYS A 47 41.78 -16.47 -15.78
CA LYS A 47 41.74 -14.99 -15.75
C LYS A 47 42.88 -14.39 -14.92
N VAL A 48 43.26 -15.02 -13.81
CA VAL A 48 44.39 -14.58 -12.97
C VAL A 48 45.72 -14.74 -13.71
N GLU A 49 45.96 -15.87 -14.39
CA GLU A 49 47.13 -16.04 -15.26
C GLU A 49 47.15 -15.00 -16.40
N ALA A 50 46.01 -14.75 -17.05
CA ALA A 50 45.92 -13.78 -18.13
C ALA A 50 46.16 -12.33 -17.66
N LEU A 51 45.77 -11.99 -16.43
CA LEU A 51 46.08 -10.70 -15.81
C LEU A 51 47.58 -10.57 -15.48
N MET A 52 48.18 -11.60 -14.87
CA MET A 52 49.61 -11.57 -14.52
C MET A 52 50.52 -11.50 -15.77
N ARG A 53 50.15 -12.16 -16.87
CA ARG A 53 50.83 -12.00 -18.17
C ARG A 53 50.62 -10.62 -18.82
N LYS A 54 49.68 -9.81 -18.31
CA LYS A 54 49.40 -8.46 -18.82
C LYS A 54 50.07 -7.35 -18.01
N THR A 55 50.59 -7.68 -16.82
CA THR A 55 51.37 -6.77 -15.96
C THR A 55 52.89 -6.93 -16.09
N GLY A 56 53.37 -8.03 -16.68
CA GLY A 56 54.77 -8.21 -17.04
C GLY A 56 55.03 -7.83 -18.51
N GLY A 57 55.88 -6.83 -18.74
CA GLY A 57 56.28 -6.40 -20.10
C GLY A 57 57.17 -7.42 -20.81
N THR A 58 57.07 -7.49 -22.14
CA THR A 58 57.77 -8.44 -23.00
C THR A 58 59.22 -8.05 -23.32
N PRO A 59 60.14 -9.03 -23.44
CA PRO A 59 61.23 -9.01 -24.41
C PRO A 59 60.85 -9.78 -25.70
N ASP A 60 61.46 -9.40 -26.82
CA ASP A 60 61.20 -9.96 -28.15
C ASP A 60 62.04 -11.19 -28.51
N SER A 61 61.58 -11.88 -29.57
CA SER A 61 62.34 -12.71 -30.53
C SER A 61 62.78 -14.14 -30.14
N GLU A 62 62.77 -14.99 -31.18
CA GLU A 62 63.29 -16.37 -31.32
C GLU A 62 62.79 -17.46 -30.33
N GLY A 63 62.28 -18.62 -30.74
CA GLY A 63 62.05 -19.16 -32.08
C GLY A 63 62.66 -20.56 -32.28
N SER A 64 62.01 -21.63 -31.77
CA SER A 64 62.52 -23.00 -31.98
C SER A 64 61.44 -24.10 -31.88
N TYR A 65 61.21 -24.76 -33.02
CA TYR A 65 60.70 -26.13 -33.28
C TYR A 65 59.68 -26.85 -32.37
N ASN A 66 58.49 -27.03 -32.95
CA ASN A 66 57.85 -28.31 -33.33
C ASN A 66 57.99 -29.57 -32.43
N THR A 67 56.84 -30.18 -32.10
CA THR A 67 56.36 -31.53 -32.52
C THR A 67 55.21 -31.99 -31.60
N ALA A 68 54.33 -32.94 -31.92
CA ALA A 68 53.69 -33.35 -33.19
C ALA A 68 52.58 -34.36 -32.85
N VAL A 69 51.48 -34.39 -33.61
CA VAL A 69 50.59 -35.57 -33.81
C VAL A 69 50.06 -35.51 -35.25
N GLU A 70 49.92 -36.67 -35.89
CA GLU A 70 49.71 -36.83 -37.33
C GLU A 70 48.31 -37.40 -37.67
N GLU A 71 47.95 -37.30 -38.97
CA GLU A 71 47.07 -38.20 -39.73
C GLU A 71 45.55 -38.32 -39.40
N HIS A 72 44.65 -38.64 -40.34
CA HIS A 72 44.76 -39.00 -41.78
C HIS A 72 43.71 -38.24 -42.62
N ALA A 73 43.90 -38.23 -43.96
CA ALA A 73 42.90 -37.85 -44.98
C ALA A 73 42.21 -39.11 -45.58
N PRO A 74 41.37 -39.04 -46.67
CA PRO A 74 41.94 -38.91 -48.03
C PRO A 74 41.06 -38.25 -49.15
N THR A 75 41.72 -37.51 -50.06
CA THR A 75 41.51 -37.38 -51.56
C THR A 75 40.11 -36.99 -52.13
N VAL A 76 39.89 -36.59 -53.41
CA VAL A 76 40.59 -36.68 -54.72
C VAL A 76 40.42 -35.38 -55.57
N HIS A 77 41.40 -35.10 -56.44
CA HIS A 77 41.54 -34.11 -57.56
C HIS A 77 40.43 -33.12 -58.01
N GLY A 78 40.88 -31.92 -58.40
CA GLY A 78 40.30 -31.04 -59.43
C GLY A 78 41.21 -29.83 -59.75
N SER A 79 41.55 -29.57 -61.02
CA SER A 79 42.32 -28.40 -61.52
C SER A 79 41.35 -27.28 -62.02
N ASP A 80 41.67 -26.05 -62.47
CA ASP A 80 42.85 -25.31 -63.02
C ASP A 80 42.59 -23.77 -62.84
N SER A 81 43.45 -22.77 -63.08
CA SER A 81 44.91 -22.64 -63.34
C SER A 81 45.46 -21.22 -62.98
N HIS A 82 45.73 -20.32 -63.95
CA HIS A 82 46.35 -18.97 -63.76
C HIS A 82 46.13 -17.98 -64.94
N GLY A 83 45.58 -16.79 -64.65
CA GLY A 83 45.66 -15.55 -65.48
C GLY A 83 45.00 -15.55 -66.88
N PRO A 84 45.15 -14.47 -67.69
CA PRO A 84 45.80 -13.18 -67.42
C PRO A 84 44.87 -11.96 -67.72
N THR A 85 45.43 -10.85 -68.25
CA THR A 85 44.77 -9.55 -68.56
C THR A 85 44.07 -9.50 -69.92
N ASP A 86 43.07 -8.61 -70.08
CA ASP A 86 43.09 -7.46 -71.03
C ASP A 86 41.70 -6.76 -71.15
N ASP A 87 41.69 -5.56 -71.73
CA ASP A 87 40.55 -4.71 -72.15
C ASP A 87 39.87 -5.22 -73.46
N PRO A 88 38.73 -4.68 -73.94
CA PRO A 88 37.54 -4.11 -73.25
C PRO A 88 36.20 -4.59 -73.94
N GLU A 89 35.18 -3.72 -73.99
CA GLU A 89 33.92 -3.76 -74.79
C GLU A 89 32.76 -4.72 -74.42
N SER A 90 31.64 -4.11 -73.98
CA SER A 90 30.25 -4.64 -73.99
C SER A 90 29.94 -5.84 -73.04
N VAL A 91 28.76 -6.02 -72.45
CA VAL A 91 27.37 -5.67 -72.86
C VAL A 91 26.54 -5.11 -71.69
N VAL A 92 25.53 -4.31 -72.00
CA VAL A 92 24.59 -3.68 -71.07
C VAL A 92 23.67 -4.68 -70.35
N ILE A 93 23.59 -4.61 -69.01
CA ILE A 93 22.39 -4.99 -68.25
C ILE A 93 22.04 -3.87 -67.26
N THR A 94 20.79 -3.38 -67.32
CA THR A 94 20.28 -2.31 -66.46
C THR A 94 19.42 -2.87 -65.31
N ARG A 95 19.58 -2.29 -64.10
CA ARG A 95 18.48 -1.97 -63.16
C ARG A 95 19.00 -1.17 -61.95
N GLY A 96 18.28 -0.11 -61.59
CA GLY A 96 18.83 0.98 -60.78
C GLY A 96 18.85 0.78 -59.26
N VAL A 97 19.92 1.27 -58.64
CA VAL A 97 19.97 1.62 -57.21
C VAL A 97 19.20 2.93 -57.00
N PRO A 98 18.36 3.07 -55.94
CA PRO A 98 17.62 4.32 -55.69
C PRO A 98 18.53 5.48 -55.25
N CYS A 99 18.13 6.70 -55.59
CA CYS A 99 18.86 7.90 -55.17
C CYS A 99 18.71 8.16 -53.66
N PRO A 100 19.81 8.31 -52.90
CA PRO A 100 19.77 8.46 -51.44
C PRO A 100 19.25 9.83 -50.95
N VAL A 101 18.90 10.74 -51.86
CA VAL A 101 18.39 12.09 -51.52
C VAL A 101 16.86 12.19 -51.65
N CYS A 102 16.22 11.39 -52.51
CA CYS A 102 14.78 11.52 -52.82
C CYS A 102 13.99 10.21 -52.86
N GLY A 103 14.61 9.05 -52.65
CA GLY A 103 13.92 7.76 -52.47
C GLY A 103 13.31 7.12 -53.72
N HIS A 104 13.19 7.84 -54.85
CA HIS A 104 12.75 7.24 -56.11
C HIS A 104 13.80 6.24 -56.66
N ARG A 105 13.33 5.07 -57.10
CA ARG A 105 14.09 4.13 -57.92
C ARG A 105 14.02 4.54 -59.39
N LEU A 106 15.16 4.49 -60.08
CA LEU A 106 15.20 4.55 -61.54
C LEU A 106 14.64 3.24 -62.12
N LEU A 107 13.48 3.34 -62.77
CA LEU A 107 12.90 2.26 -63.57
C LEU A 107 13.55 2.24 -64.96
N HIS A 108 14.01 1.06 -65.36
CA HIS A 108 14.37 0.67 -66.73
C HIS A 108 13.99 -0.82 -66.90
N PRO A 109 13.75 -1.35 -68.13
CA PRO A 109 13.84 -0.71 -69.45
C PRO A 109 12.58 -1.00 -70.35
N VAL A 110 12.81 -1.04 -71.68
CA VAL A 110 12.11 -1.69 -72.84
C VAL A 110 10.88 -1.07 -73.53
N ASP A 111 11.00 -1.06 -74.87
CA ASP A 111 10.04 -1.15 -76.01
C ASP A 111 8.83 -0.19 -76.06
N TYR A 112 8.31 0.28 -77.21
CA TYR A 112 8.31 -0.19 -78.62
C TYR A 112 8.53 0.99 -79.59
N ALA A 113 9.10 0.82 -80.79
CA ALA A 113 8.46 0.40 -82.06
C ALA A 113 7.17 1.15 -82.48
N GLU A 114 7.24 1.75 -83.68
CA GLU A 114 6.17 2.15 -84.61
C GLU A 114 4.91 2.93 -84.14
N ARG A 115 4.85 4.21 -84.57
CA ARG A 115 3.66 4.91 -85.12
C ARG A 115 2.48 5.17 -84.16
N PRO A 116 1.41 5.86 -84.62
CA PRO A 116 1.43 7.15 -85.29
C PRO A 116 0.55 8.19 -84.55
N ALA A 117 0.75 9.49 -84.82
CA ALA A 117 -0.19 10.52 -84.42
C ALA A 117 -0.48 11.48 -85.59
N THR A 118 -1.62 11.25 -86.23
CA THR A 118 -2.53 12.24 -86.86
C THR A 118 -1.91 13.55 -87.37
N ALA A 119 -1.98 13.74 -88.69
CA ALA A 119 -2.14 15.08 -89.23
C ALA A 119 -3.41 15.72 -88.63
N SER A 120 -3.33 17.00 -88.27
CA SER A 120 -4.42 17.93 -88.56
C SER A 120 -4.21 18.30 -90.02
N GLU A 121 -5.04 17.87 -90.97
CA GLU A 121 -6.37 18.46 -91.19
C GLU A 121 -6.33 19.97 -90.90
N ALA A 122 -5.76 20.72 -91.84
CA ALA A 122 -6.47 21.26 -92.99
C ALA A 122 -7.45 22.38 -92.61
N ALA A 123 -6.90 23.50 -92.16
CA ALA A 123 -7.49 24.78 -92.50
C ALA A 123 -7.05 25.14 -93.93
N THR A 124 -7.76 24.63 -94.94
CA THR A 124 -7.66 25.15 -96.30
C THR A 124 -8.24 26.55 -96.32
N THR A 125 -7.43 27.56 -96.03
CA THR A 125 -7.71 28.91 -96.50
C THR A 125 -7.49 28.90 -98.01
N ASP A 126 -8.59 28.93 -98.77
CA ASP A 126 -8.55 29.13 -100.22
C ASP A 126 -7.73 30.38 -100.52
N VAL A 127 -6.54 30.20 -101.09
CA VAL A 127 -5.87 31.26 -101.85
C VAL A 127 -6.34 31.09 -103.29
N PRO A 128 -6.99 32.10 -103.88
CA PRO A 128 -7.34 32.08 -105.30
C PRO A 128 -6.11 31.94 -106.21
N GLU A 129 -6.37 31.89 -107.51
CA GLU A 129 -5.33 31.92 -108.54
C GLU A 129 -4.37 33.12 -108.35
N ASP A 130 -3.08 32.87 -108.58
CA ASP A 130 -1.90 33.75 -108.40
C ASP A 130 -1.46 34.17 -106.97
N ILE A 131 -0.31 33.61 -106.54
CA ILE A 131 0.69 34.32 -105.73
C ILE A 131 1.95 34.53 -106.60
N ASP A 132 2.42 35.77 -106.73
CA ASP A 132 3.60 36.14 -107.54
C ASP A 132 4.90 35.56 -106.93
N ALA A 133 5.79 35.02 -107.78
CA ALA A 133 7.11 34.47 -107.42
C ALA A 133 8.03 35.48 -106.69
N ARG A 134 7.70 36.77 -106.71
CA ARG A 134 8.33 37.78 -105.84
C ARG A 134 8.16 37.46 -104.35
N GLU A 135 7.08 36.80 -103.95
CA GLU A 135 6.78 36.51 -102.54
C GLU A 135 7.64 35.37 -101.99
N GLU A 136 7.94 34.32 -102.77
CA GLU A 136 8.90 33.28 -102.36
C GLU A 136 10.29 33.86 -102.07
N LEU A 137 10.78 34.72 -102.97
CA LEU A 137 12.09 35.37 -102.79
C LEU A 137 12.08 36.35 -101.60
N ARG A 138 10.94 36.98 -101.31
CA ARG A 138 10.73 37.81 -100.11
C ARG A 138 10.86 36.95 -98.85
N LEU A 139 10.13 35.84 -98.79
CA LEU A 139 10.14 34.88 -97.68
C LEU A 139 11.53 34.27 -97.43
N LEU A 140 12.23 33.81 -98.46
CA LEU A 140 13.57 33.22 -98.31
C LEU A 140 14.58 34.23 -97.75
N LYS A 141 14.52 35.49 -98.20
CA LYS A 141 15.38 36.57 -97.69
C LYS A 141 15.06 36.89 -96.22
N GLU A 142 13.79 36.86 -95.86
CA GLU A 142 13.29 37.07 -94.49
C GLU A 142 13.76 35.94 -93.55
N GLN A 143 13.71 34.68 -94.00
CA GLN A 143 14.19 33.50 -93.27
C GLN A 143 15.70 33.55 -92.97
N ILE A 144 16.54 33.81 -93.99
CA ILE A 144 18.00 33.84 -93.81
C ILE A 144 18.42 35.03 -92.92
N HIS A 145 17.73 36.16 -93.02
CA HIS A 145 17.96 37.31 -92.14
C HIS A 145 17.62 36.98 -90.69
N ASP A 146 16.53 36.27 -90.42
CA ASP A 146 16.15 35.83 -89.07
C ASP A 146 17.16 34.82 -88.48
N ILE A 147 17.67 33.89 -89.28
CA ILE A 147 18.74 32.96 -88.89
C ILE A 147 20.03 33.71 -88.53
N SER A 148 20.45 34.66 -89.37
CA SER A 148 21.64 35.48 -89.11
C SER A 148 21.50 36.29 -87.82
N ARG A 149 20.32 36.88 -87.59
CA ARG A 149 19.97 37.60 -86.34
C ARG A 149 20.11 36.70 -85.12
N VAL A 150 19.57 35.48 -85.17
CA VAL A 150 19.58 34.52 -84.06
C VAL A 150 20.99 34.01 -83.77
N CYS A 151 21.76 33.61 -84.77
CA CYS A 151 23.17 33.23 -84.58
C CYS A 151 24.02 34.37 -83.99
N SER A 152 23.79 35.61 -84.45
CA SER A 152 24.48 36.79 -83.91
C SER A 152 24.12 37.04 -82.44
N ALA A 153 22.86 36.84 -82.08
CA ALA A 153 22.38 36.96 -80.70
C ALA A 153 22.98 35.88 -79.79
N ILE A 154 22.98 34.62 -80.22
CA ILE A 154 23.59 33.50 -79.50
C ILE A 154 25.09 33.76 -79.25
N ALA A 155 25.80 34.26 -80.26
CA ALA A 155 27.23 34.57 -80.16
C ALA A 155 27.57 35.70 -79.17
N VAL A 156 26.63 36.60 -78.86
CA VAL A 156 26.78 37.61 -77.79
C VAL A 156 26.13 37.21 -76.46
N GLY A 157 25.62 35.97 -76.35
CA GLY A 157 25.04 35.41 -75.13
C GLY A 157 23.54 35.65 -74.93
N ASP A 158 22.81 36.20 -75.92
CA ASP A 158 21.34 36.18 -75.88
C ASP A 158 20.82 34.84 -76.41
N LEU A 159 20.69 33.90 -75.47
CA LEU A 159 20.24 32.54 -75.71
C LEU A 159 18.70 32.41 -75.69
N THR A 160 17.96 33.54 -75.67
CA THR A 160 16.49 33.56 -75.76
C THR A 160 15.98 33.66 -77.19
N GLN A 161 16.82 34.10 -78.15
CA GLN A 161 16.40 34.24 -79.53
C GLN A 161 16.21 32.89 -80.21
N ARG A 162 15.09 32.73 -80.92
CA ARG A 162 14.78 31.57 -81.76
C ARG A 162 14.48 32.06 -83.18
N VAL A 163 14.71 31.19 -84.17
CA VAL A 163 14.33 31.43 -85.57
C VAL A 163 12.81 31.31 -85.64
N THR A 164 12.13 32.45 -85.69
CA THR A 164 10.67 32.57 -85.61
C THR A 164 10.00 32.55 -86.97
N VAL A 165 10.63 33.11 -88.01
CA VAL A 165 10.06 33.19 -89.37
C VAL A 165 9.63 31.79 -89.86
N PRO A 166 8.48 31.65 -90.54
CA PRO A 166 8.08 30.40 -91.18
C PRO A 166 9.07 30.05 -92.29
N VAL A 167 9.80 28.95 -92.10
CA VAL A 167 10.77 28.41 -93.05
C VAL A 167 10.09 27.40 -93.97
N GLN A 168 10.50 27.36 -95.23
CA GLN A 168 10.02 26.40 -96.22
C GLN A 168 11.20 25.67 -96.85
N GLY A 169 11.00 24.39 -97.19
CA GLY A 169 12.07 23.49 -97.65
C GLY A 169 12.83 22.81 -96.50
N GLU A 170 13.07 21.50 -96.65
CA GLU A 170 13.60 20.60 -95.61
C GLU A 170 14.92 21.09 -94.98
N GLY A 171 15.85 21.60 -95.78
CA GLY A 171 17.13 22.10 -95.29
C GLY A 171 17.00 23.32 -94.38
N MET A 172 16.04 24.21 -94.65
CA MET A 172 15.82 25.40 -93.83
C MET A 172 15.06 25.07 -92.54
N VAL A 173 14.18 24.05 -92.56
CA VAL A 173 13.57 23.46 -91.35
C VAL A 173 14.65 22.90 -90.44
N LYS A 174 15.52 22.00 -90.95
CA LYS A 174 16.59 21.37 -90.16
C LYS A 174 17.59 22.40 -89.61
N LEU A 175 17.94 23.43 -90.38
CA LEU A 175 18.84 24.49 -89.91
C LEU A 175 18.22 25.31 -88.77
N LYS A 176 16.91 25.63 -88.86
CA LYS A 176 16.14 26.25 -87.77
C LYS A 176 16.10 25.36 -86.53
N GLU A 177 15.86 24.06 -86.69
CA GLU A 177 15.83 23.08 -85.59
C GLU A 177 17.19 22.99 -84.88
N VAL A 178 18.30 22.84 -85.61
CA VAL A 178 19.65 22.75 -85.03
C VAL A 178 20.06 24.03 -84.30
N ILE A 179 19.79 25.21 -84.89
CA ILE A 179 20.16 26.50 -84.26
C ILE A 179 19.30 26.78 -83.03
N ASN A 180 18.00 26.50 -83.08
CA ASN A 180 17.14 26.60 -81.91
C ASN A 180 17.60 25.63 -80.81
N THR A 181 17.82 24.35 -81.14
CA THR A 181 18.29 23.33 -80.18
C THR A 181 19.62 23.72 -79.55
N MET A 182 20.57 24.27 -80.32
CA MET A 182 21.84 24.76 -79.78
C MET A 182 21.63 25.93 -78.80
N ALA A 183 20.69 26.84 -79.09
CA ALA A 183 20.32 27.92 -78.17
C ALA A 183 19.58 27.39 -76.92
N ASP A 184 18.77 26.34 -77.06
CA ASP A 184 18.08 25.66 -75.97
C ASP A 184 19.09 24.94 -75.04
N THR A 185 19.98 24.10 -75.57
CA THR A 185 20.99 23.37 -74.77
C THR A 185 22.00 24.31 -74.12
N PHE A 186 22.53 25.30 -74.84
CA PHE A 186 23.49 26.25 -74.27
C PHE A 186 22.80 27.22 -73.29
N GLY A 187 21.54 27.59 -73.55
CA GLY A 187 20.69 28.34 -72.62
C GLY A 187 20.44 27.56 -71.33
N CYS A 188 20.13 26.27 -71.43
CA CYS A 188 19.98 25.35 -70.31
C CYS A 188 21.28 25.23 -69.51
N PHE A 189 22.41 24.90 -70.14
CA PHE A 189 23.72 24.78 -69.47
C PHE A 189 24.12 26.08 -68.74
N SER A 190 23.99 27.24 -69.41
CA SER A 190 24.32 28.54 -68.82
C SER A 190 23.43 28.89 -67.63
N THR A 191 22.10 28.68 -67.77
CA THR A 191 21.13 28.88 -66.68
C THR A 191 21.44 27.98 -65.49
N GLU A 192 21.78 26.71 -65.74
CA GLU A 192 21.88 25.70 -64.70
C GLU A 192 23.24 25.73 -63.98
N VAL A 193 24.34 26.03 -64.67
CA VAL A 193 25.63 26.36 -64.02
C VAL A 193 25.48 27.63 -63.19
N MET A 194 24.78 28.66 -63.68
CA MET A 194 24.46 29.85 -62.89
C MET A 194 23.58 29.52 -61.67
N ARG A 195 22.61 28.60 -61.80
CA ARG A 195 21.81 28.13 -60.66
C ARG A 195 22.67 27.45 -59.61
N VAL A 196 23.53 26.50 -60.00
CA VAL A 196 24.44 25.81 -59.07
C VAL A 196 25.39 26.79 -58.38
N LEU A 197 25.95 27.77 -59.10
CA LEU A 197 26.80 28.80 -58.52
C LEU A 197 26.04 29.74 -57.55
N VAL A 198 24.79 30.09 -57.86
CA VAL A 198 23.91 30.85 -56.95
C VAL A 198 23.54 30.01 -55.72
N ASP A 199 23.29 28.72 -55.88
CA ASP A 199 23.00 27.80 -54.79
C ASP A 199 24.21 27.65 -53.85
N LEU A 200 25.40 27.38 -54.37
CA LEU A 200 26.64 27.33 -53.59
C LEU A 200 26.90 28.66 -52.87
N ARG A 201 26.75 29.81 -53.55
CA ARG A 201 26.90 31.16 -52.96
C ARG A 201 25.86 31.47 -51.89
N THR A 202 24.68 30.85 -51.92
CA THR A 202 23.62 31.01 -50.91
C THR A 202 23.63 29.90 -49.84
N GLY A 203 24.65 29.03 -49.83
CA GLY A 203 24.78 27.95 -48.85
C GLY A 203 23.90 26.73 -49.13
N ARG A 204 23.19 26.68 -50.28
CA ARG A 204 22.42 25.53 -50.74
C ARG A 204 23.34 24.48 -51.36
N LEU A 205 24.11 23.82 -50.49
CA LEU A 205 25.03 22.75 -50.86
C LEU A 205 24.29 21.53 -51.43
N GLY A 206 24.91 20.84 -52.39
CA GLY A 206 24.40 19.63 -53.03
C GLY A 206 23.53 19.86 -54.26
N SER A 207 23.42 21.09 -54.76
CA SER A 207 22.86 21.35 -56.08
C SER A 207 23.78 20.81 -57.18
N CYS A 208 23.25 19.90 -57.99
CA CYS A 208 23.84 19.49 -59.27
C CYS A 208 23.17 20.27 -60.42
N ALA A 209 23.89 20.42 -61.53
CA ALA A 209 23.35 20.83 -62.81
C ALA A 209 22.83 19.60 -63.58
N LEU A 210 21.67 19.75 -64.19
CA LEU A 210 21.06 18.82 -65.13
C LEU A 210 20.81 19.58 -66.44
N VAL A 211 21.33 19.07 -67.55
CA VAL A 211 21.25 19.72 -68.86
C VAL A 211 20.73 18.71 -69.87
N ASP A 212 19.44 18.84 -70.21
CA ASP A 212 18.77 17.90 -71.10
C ASP A 212 19.39 17.93 -72.50
N GLY A 213 19.68 16.73 -73.03
CA GLY A 213 20.36 16.55 -74.32
C GLY A 213 21.86 16.85 -74.34
N ALA A 214 22.51 17.14 -73.20
CA ALA A 214 23.97 17.33 -73.15
C ALA A 214 24.73 16.06 -73.58
N GLN A 215 25.62 16.21 -74.56
CA GLN A 215 26.47 15.14 -75.09
C GLN A 215 27.89 15.65 -75.38
N GLY A 216 28.87 14.75 -75.39
CA GLY A 216 30.28 15.09 -75.52
C GLY A 216 30.74 16.06 -74.43
N THR A 217 31.54 17.06 -74.79
CA THR A 217 32.12 18.03 -73.85
C THR A 217 31.10 18.77 -72.97
N TRP A 218 29.85 18.90 -73.40
CA TRP A 218 28.78 19.48 -72.56
C TRP A 218 28.38 18.57 -71.40
N TYR A 219 28.42 17.25 -71.60
CA TYR A 219 28.25 16.26 -70.54
C TYR A 219 29.46 16.32 -69.58
N ASP A 220 30.69 16.26 -70.11
CA ASP A 220 31.92 16.28 -69.33
C ASP A 220 32.01 17.52 -68.42
N LEU A 221 31.67 18.70 -68.94
CA LEU A 221 31.64 19.95 -68.16
C LEU A 221 30.57 19.91 -67.06
N THR A 222 29.41 19.33 -67.35
CA THR A 222 28.32 19.17 -66.37
C THR A 222 28.73 18.20 -65.25
N GLU A 223 29.37 17.08 -65.57
CA GLU A 223 29.87 16.11 -64.59
C GLU A 223 31.01 16.68 -63.73
N ASN A 224 31.92 17.48 -64.30
CA ASN A 224 32.97 18.17 -63.56
C ASN A 224 32.39 19.20 -62.57
N VAL A 225 31.41 20.01 -62.98
CA VAL A 225 30.70 20.94 -62.09
C VAL A 225 29.98 20.19 -60.96
N ASN A 226 29.33 19.07 -61.27
CA ASN A 226 28.65 18.23 -60.29
C ASN A 226 29.62 17.57 -59.29
N THR A 227 30.77 17.10 -59.76
CA THR A 227 31.82 16.52 -58.92
C THR A 227 32.42 17.56 -57.97
N MET A 228 32.69 18.77 -58.46
CA MET A 228 33.15 19.89 -57.63
C MET A 228 32.09 20.28 -56.57
N SER A 229 30.83 20.41 -56.98
CA SER A 229 29.70 20.69 -56.06
C SER A 229 29.57 19.62 -54.98
N SER A 230 29.68 18.34 -55.35
CA SER A 230 29.62 17.19 -54.44
C SER A 230 30.76 17.20 -53.42
N ASN A 231 32.01 17.40 -53.86
CA ASN A 231 33.18 17.41 -52.98
C ASN A 231 33.12 18.54 -51.94
N LEU A 232 32.84 19.78 -52.38
CA LEU A 232 32.66 20.93 -51.49
C LEU A 232 31.50 20.70 -50.51
N THR A 233 30.39 20.12 -51.00
CA THR A 233 29.23 19.78 -50.19
C THR A 233 29.57 18.77 -49.09
N ALA A 234 30.33 17.71 -49.42
CA ALA A 234 30.73 16.69 -48.46
C ALA A 234 31.67 17.23 -47.40
N GLN A 235 32.71 17.98 -47.79
CA GLN A 235 33.71 18.55 -46.88
C GLN A 235 33.09 19.57 -45.92
N VAL A 236 32.30 20.52 -46.42
CA VAL A 236 31.64 21.52 -45.57
C VAL A 236 30.60 20.88 -44.65
N ARG A 237 29.82 19.89 -45.12
CA ARG A 237 28.87 19.16 -44.25
C ARG A 237 29.55 18.31 -43.19
N ALA A 238 30.70 17.70 -43.47
CA ALA A 238 31.44 16.92 -42.48
C ALA A 238 32.02 17.82 -41.38
N ILE A 239 32.63 18.96 -41.74
CA ILE A 239 33.12 19.95 -40.78
C ILE A 239 31.98 20.56 -39.97
N ALA A 240 30.84 20.88 -40.61
CA ALA A 240 29.64 21.36 -39.92
C ALA A 240 29.07 20.31 -38.95
N CYS A 241 29.05 19.03 -39.34
CA CYS A 241 28.61 17.93 -38.48
C CYS A 241 29.49 17.81 -37.22
N VAL A 242 30.81 17.83 -37.37
CA VAL A 242 31.76 17.67 -36.25
C VAL A 242 31.78 18.91 -35.35
N THR A 243 31.75 20.12 -35.91
CA THR A 243 31.62 21.34 -35.09
C THR A 243 30.28 21.42 -34.37
N THR A 244 29.21 20.90 -34.97
CA THR A 244 27.90 20.72 -34.30
C THR A 244 27.99 19.66 -33.19
N ALA A 245 28.68 18.54 -33.40
CA ALA A 245 28.88 17.51 -32.37
C ALA A 245 29.67 18.05 -31.17
N ILE A 246 30.77 18.76 -31.42
CA ILE A 246 31.57 19.46 -30.39
C ILE A 246 30.69 20.45 -29.61
N ALA A 247 29.84 21.22 -30.29
CA ALA A 247 28.92 22.17 -29.64
C ALA A 247 27.84 21.50 -28.78
N HIS A 248 27.46 20.25 -29.08
CA HIS A 248 26.58 19.42 -28.25
C HIS A 248 27.34 18.58 -27.19
N GLY A 249 28.68 18.68 -27.14
CA GLY A 249 29.52 17.96 -26.18
C GLY A 249 29.97 16.56 -26.61
N ASP A 250 29.64 16.08 -27.81
CA ASP A 250 30.24 14.85 -28.35
C ASP A 250 31.61 15.16 -28.97
N LEU A 251 32.64 14.92 -28.17
CA LEU A 251 34.04 15.14 -28.50
C LEU A 251 34.70 13.91 -29.12
N SER A 252 33.92 12.88 -29.47
CA SER A 252 34.36 11.63 -30.08
C SER A 252 34.40 11.71 -31.62
N VAL A 253 33.49 12.48 -32.22
CA VAL A 253 33.31 12.56 -33.68
C VAL A 253 34.51 13.23 -34.35
N ARG A 254 34.94 12.72 -35.50
CA ARG A 254 36.06 13.27 -36.30
C ARG A 254 35.64 13.51 -37.74
N VAL A 255 36.23 14.52 -38.37
CA VAL A 255 36.05 14.81 -39.81
C VAL A 255 36.85 13.76 -40.57
N ASP A 256 36.19 12.73 -41.10
CA ASP A 256 36.86 11.61 -41.78
C ASP A 256 36.91 11.76 -43.31
N THR A 257 36.01 12.55 -43.91
CA THR A 257 35.94 12.80 -45.36
C THR A 257 37.29 13.20 -45.97
N TYR A 258 37.50 12.80 -47.22
CA TYR A 258 38.68 13.17 -48.00
C TYR A 258 38.77 14.70 -48.17
N ALA A 259 39.95 15.26 -47.90
CA ALA A 259 40.24 16.67 -47.94
C ALA A 259 41.71 16.90 -48.36
N GLY A 260 41.99 18.05 -48.96
CA GLY A 260 43.32 18.45 -49.43
C GLY A 260 43.42 19.97 -49.51
N GLY A 261 44.64 20.51 -49.44
CA GLY A 261 44.86 21.94 -49.27
C GLY A 261 44.22 22.46 -47.97
N GLU A 262 43.70 23.68 -47.99
CA GLU A 262 43.12 24.37 -46.82
C GLU A 262 42.02 23.55 -46.10
N PHE A 263 41.29 22.69 -46.81
CA PHE A 263 40.29 21.80 -46.19
C PHE A 263 40.91 20.67 -45.36
N LEU A 264 42.15 20.25 -45.64
CA LEU A 264 42.88 19.30 -44.80
C LEU A 264 43.35 19.97 -43.51
N ASP A 265 43.97 21.15 -43.61
CA ASP A 265 44.41 21.93 -42.44
C ASP A 265 43.24 22.22 -41.50
N LEU A 266 42.06 22.53 -42.06
CA LEU A 266 40.82 22.74 -41.31
C LEU A 266 40.27 21.43 -40.70
N LYS A 267 40.33 20.30 -41.42
CA LYS A 267 39.99 18.96 -40.90
C LYS A 267 40.88 18.60 -39.71
N GLU A 268 42.18 18.81 -39.82
CA GLU A 268 43.14 18.53 -38.75
C GLU A 268 42.94 19.45 -37.54
N THR A 269 42.79 20.76 -37.76
CA THR A 269 42.52 21.75 -36.70
C THR A 269 41.25 21.42 -35.91
N VAL A 270 40.15 21.07 -36.58
CA VAL A 270 38.89 20.71 -35.92
C VAL A 270 39.00 19.38 -35.16
N ASN A 271 39.70 18.39 -35.73
CA ASN A 271 39.95 17.11 -35.07
C ASN A 271 40.86 17.25 -33.84
N GLU A 272 41.89 18.10 -33.90
CA GLU A 272 42.78 18.37 -32.77
C GLU A 272 42.05 19.15 -31.66
N MET A 273 41.24 20.15 -32.02
CA MET A 273 40.38 20.87 -31.08
C MET A 273 39.46 19.91 -30.31
N ALA A 274 38.82 18.97 -31.02
CA ALA A 274 37.97 17.95 -30.39
C ALA A 274 38.74 17.03 -29.43
N MET A 275 39.96 16.62 -29.78
CA MET A 275 40.82 15.83 -28.88
C MET A 275 41.24 16.62 -27.63
N ARG A 276 41.71 17.87 -27.79
CA ARG A 276 42.12 18.72 -26.67
C ARG A 276 40.98 18.99 -25.69
N LEU A 277 39.77 19.25 -26.21
CA LEU A 277 38.56 19.38 -25.41
C LEU A 277 38.21 18.06 -24.69
N GLY A 278 38.36 16.91 -25.37
CA GLY A 278 38.08 15.59 -24.78
C GLY A 278 38.99 15.27 -23.59
N TYR A 279 40.29 15.53 -23.71
CA TYR A 279 41.23 15.37 -22.60
C TYR A 279 40.90 16.30 -21.42
N PHE A 280 40.61 17.58 -21.68
CA PHE A 280 40.20 18.51 -20.64
C PHE A 280 38.92 18.07 -19.92
N ALA A 281 37.89 17.65 -20.66
CA ALA A 281 36.63 17.16 -20.09
C ALA A 281 36.82 15.91 -19.22
N SER A 282 37.65 14.96 -19.68
CA SER A 282 38.01 13.75 -18.93
C SER A 282 38.73 14.09 -17.61
N GLU A 283 39.67 15.03 -17.63
CA GLU A 283 40.47 15.41 -16.47
C GLU A 283 39.66 16.21 -15.42
N VAL A 284 38.79 17.12 -15.87
CA VAL A 284 37.82 17.79 -14.99
C VAL A 284 36.85 16.77 -14.37
N GLY A 285 36.39 15.78 -15.15
CA GLY A 285 35.57 14.68 -14.66
C GLY A 285 36.26 13.83 -13.59
N ARG A 286 37.53 13.47 -13.80
CA ARG A 286 38.35 12.72 -12.83
C ARG A 286 38.41 13.44 -11.48
N ILE A 287 38.72 14.74 -11.48
CA ILE A 287 38.91 15.51 -10.25
C ILE A 287 37.59 15.81 -9.54
N ALA A 288 36.50 16.02 -10.30
CA ALA A 288 35.16 16.13 -9.73
C ALA A 288 34.75 14.84 -8.98
N VAL A 289 35.21 13.67 -9.44
CA VAL A 289 35.03 12.38 -8.75
C VAL A 289 35.98 12.24 -7.55
N GLU A 290 37.28 12.42 -7.74
CA GLU A 290 38.28 12.25 -6.67
C GLU A 290 37.99 13.17 -5.47
N VAL A 291 37.79 14.47 -5.71
CA VAL A 291 37.56 15.47 -4.66
C VAL A 291 36.10 15.45 -4.18
N GLY A 292 35.13 15.26 -5.08
CA GLY A 292 33.71 15.43 -4.80
C GLY A 292 32.98 14.18 -4.30
N THR A 293 33.37 12.97 -4.72
CA THR A 293 32.67 11.72 -4.33
C THR A 293 33.55 10.68 -3.66
N GLU A 294 34.84 10.58 -4.00
CA GLU A 294 35.77 9.66 -3.34
C GLU A 294 36.45 10.27 -2.09
N GLY A 295 36.45 11.60 -1.94
CA GLY A 295 37.11 12.30 -0.83
C GLY A 295 38.65 12.23 -0.88
N ARG A 296 39.23 11.92 -2.05
CA ARG A 296 40.68 11.86 -2.31
C ARG A 296 41.22 13.28 -2.56
N MET A 297 41.39 13.99 -1.45
CA MET A 297 41.81 15.39 -1.36
C MET A 297 43.30 15.60 -1.75
N GLY A 298 43.57 16.40 -2.79
CA GLY A 298 44.92 16.79 -3.22
C GLY A 298 45.34 16.33 -4.63
N GLY A 299 44.42 15.88 -5.47
CA GLY A 299 44.68 15.50 -6.86
C GLY A 299 44.67 16.70 -7.81
N GLN A 300 45.80 16.99 -8.47
CA GLN A 300 45.90 18.09 -9.43
C GLN A 300 45.50 17.67 -10.85
N ALA A 301 44.97 18.63 -11.61
CA ALA A 301 44.73 18.55 -13.04
C ALA A 301 46.02 18.76 -13.82
N GLU A 302 46.34 17.81 -14.71
CA GLU A 302 47.41 17.95 -15.70
C GLU A 302 46.87 17.72 -17.11
N VAL A 303 46.70 18.82 -17.86
CA VAL A 303 46.25 18.79 -19.26
C VAL A 303 47.40 19.27 -20.14
N HIS A 304 48.20 18.34 -20.67
CA HIS A 304 49.32 18.66 -21.55
C HIS A 304 48.84 19.47 -22.78
N GLY A 305 49.59 20.51 -23.14
CA GLY A 305 49.25 21.39 -24.28
C GLY A 305 48.14 22.42 -24.01
N ALA A 306 47.61 22.51 -22.79
CA ALA A 306 46.70 23.60 -22.40
C ALA A 306 47.42 24.96 -22.47
N GLN A 307 46.83 25.91 -23.19
CA GLN A 307 47.36 27.27 -23.37
C GLN A 307 46.24 28.30 -23.32
N GLY A 308 46.59 29.57 -23.06
CA GLY A 308 45.63 30.66 -22.90
C GLY A 308 44.60 30.36 -21.81
N THR A 309 43.32 30.58 -22.10
CA THR A 309 42.19 30.35 -21.18
C THR A 309 42.17 28.95 -20.58
N TRP A 310 42.62 27.92 -21.31
CA TRP A 310 42.64 26.54 -20.80
C TRP A 310 43.64 26.35 -19.66
N ALA A 311 44.81 27.00 -19.72
CA ALA A 311 45.81 26.95 -18.65
C ALA A 311 45.33 27.71 -17.39
N ASP A 312 44.63 28.84 -17.57
CA ASP A 312 44.00 29.59 -16.48
C ASP A 312 42.86 28.79 -15.81
N LEU A 313 42.03 28.08 -16.58
CA LEU A 313 41.00 27.18 -16.04
C LEU A 313 41.61 26.02 -15.23
N VAL A 314 42.64 25.35 -15.76
CA VAL A 314 43.40 24.30 -15.03
C VAL A 314 43.97 24.87 -13.72
N GLY A 315 44.61 26.04 -13.77
CA GLY A 315 45.15 26.71 -12.59
C GLY A 315 44.10 27.08 -11.54
N LYS A 316 42.91 27.51 -11.96
CA LYS A 316 41.77 27.81 -11.08
C LYS A 316 41.22 26.55 -10.41
N ILE A 317 41.07 25.45 -11.14
CA ILE A 317 40.62 24.16 -10.59
C ILE A 317 41.63 23.63 -9.56
N ASN A 318 42.92 23.65 -9.88
CA ASN A 318 43.98 23.20 -8.95
C ASN A 318 44.05 24.07 -7.69
N ARG A 319 43.83 25.40 -7.82
CA ARG A 319 43.74 26.29 -6.65
C ARG A 319 42.48 26.04 -5.81
N MET A 320 41.38 25.62 -6.43
CA MET A 320 40.15 25.25 -5.72
C MET A 320 40.32 23.97 -4.91
N ASP A 321 40.88 22.89 -5.50
CA ASP A 321 41.18 21.65 -4.75
C ASP A 321 42.14 21.93 -3.59
N VAL A 322 43.27 22.60 -3.81
CA VAL A 322 44.24 22.87 -2.74
C VAL A 322 43.61 23.63 -1.57
N ASN A 323 42.70 24.57 -1.84
CA ASN A 323 41.94 25.26 -0.80
C ASN A 323 40.97 24.31 -0.06
N LEU A 324 40.14 23.55 -0.76
CA LEU A 324 39.17 22.62 -0.17
C LEU A 324 39.87 21.52 0.64
N THR A 325 40.92 20.92 0.06
CA THR A 325 41.82 19.97 0.69
C THR A 325 42.41 20.51 1.99
N GLY A 326 42.91 21.75 1.99
CA GLY A 326 43.45 22.40 3.19
C GLY A 326 42.38 22.64 4.26
N GLN A 327 41.19 23.09 3.85
CA GLN A 327 40.08 23.38 4.75
C GLN A 327 39.51 22.12 5.41
N ILE A 328 39.19 21.09 4.62
CA ILE A 328 38.65 19.81 5.13
C ILE A 328 39.66 19.09 6.03
N ARG A 329 40.95 19.10 5.66
CA ARG A 329 42.02 18.54 6.50
C ARG A 329 42.15 19.26 7.85
N SER A 330 41.95 20.58 7.88
CA SER A 330 41.98 21.38 9.11
C SER A 330 40.81 21.04 10.04
N ILE A 331 39.59 20.87 9.51
CA ILE A 331 38.44 20.41 10.29
C ILE A 331 38.67 18.98 10.83
N GLY A 332 39.21 18.08 10.00
CA GLY A 332 39.47 16.69 10.37
C GLY A 332 40.49 16.52 11.51
N ILE A 333 41.41 17.47 11.69
CA ILE A 333 42.30 17.53 12.86
C ILE A 333 41.50 17.85 14.13
N ILE A 334 40.66 18.89 14.10
CA ILE A 334 39.87 19.30 15.28
C ILE A 334 38.85 18.23 15.68
N ILE A 335 38.17 17.60 14.73
CA ILE A 335 37.26 16.47 15.03
C ILE A 335 38.01 15.33 15.74
N ARG A 336 39.26 15.05 15.36
CA ARG A 336 40.10 14.03 16.01
C ARG A 336 40.49 14.42 17.43
N GLU A 337 40.99 15.64 17.64
CA GLU A 337 41.40 16.11 18.97
C GLU A 337 40.21 16.16 19.93
N VAL A 338 39.05 16.66 19.47
CA VAL A 338 37.78 16.65 20.22
C VAL A 338 37.32 15.22 20.56
N ALA A 339 37.43 14.27 19.63
CA ALA A 339 37.11 12.86 19.89
C ALA A 339 38.08 12.17 20.87
N LEU A 340 39.31 12.67 21.00
CA LEU A 340 40.29 12.26 22.01
C LEU A 340 40.11 13.01 23.35
N GLY A 341 39.09 13.87 23.48
CA GLY A 341 38.84 14.70 24.66
C GLY A 341 39.75 15.93 24.77
N ASN A 342 40.62 16.18 23.78
CA ASN A 342 41.50 17.34 23.74
C ASN A 342 40.79 18.54 23.10
N PHE A 343 39.93 19.18 23.88
CA PHE A 343 39.19 20.38 23.45
C PHE A 343 40.08 21.63 23.31
N GLY A 344 41.39 21.56 23.52
CA GLY A 344 42.29 22.73 23.47
C GLY A 344 42.53 23.33 22.09
N TRP A 345 42.19 22.61 21.01
CA TRP A 345 42.45 23.05 19.63
C TRP A 345 41.22 23.69 18.96
N MET A 346 41.44 24.69 18.12
CA MET A 346 40.41 25.35 17.29
C MET A 346 40.82 25.36 15.81
N VAL A 347 39.86 25.44 14.91
CA VAL A 347 40.10 25.59 13.46
C VAL A 347 40.59 27.01 13.19
N ASP A 348 41.90 27.16 12.95
CA ASP A 348 42.51 28.46 12.60
C ASP A 348 42.47 28.77 11.08
N ALA A 349 42.29 27.75 10.25
CA ALA A 349 42.31 27.87 8.78
C ALA A 349 41.39 28.98 8.22
N HIS A 350 41.83 29.62 7.14
CA HIS A 350 41.07 30.68 6.46
C HIS A 350 39.91 30.07 5.66
N MET A 351 38.68 30.31 6.13
CA MET A 351 37.43 29.78 5.59
C MET A 351 36.41 30.91 5.48
N SER A 352 35.49 30.83 4.51
CA SER A 352 34.52 31.89 4.18
C SER A 352 33.28 31.28 3.55
N GLY A 353 32.12 31.93 3.71
CA GLY A 353 30.82 31.33 3.35
C GLY A 353 30.50 30.15 4.28
N GLU A 354 29.76 29.16 3.78
CA GLU A 354 29.31 27.99 4.55
C GLU A 354 30.46 27.26 5.28
N MET A 355 31.66 27.19 4.70
CA MET A 355 32.83 26.58 5.36
C MET A 355 33.35 27.43 6.54
N GLY A 356 33.14 28.76 6.50
CA GLY A 356 33.35 29.66 7.62
C GLY A 356 32.30 29.44 8.72
N ASP A 357 31.02 29.33 8.34
CA ASP A 357 29.93 29.04 9.28
C ASP A 357 30.12 27.68 9.98
N ILE A 358 30.62 26.66 9.25
CA ILE A 358 31.01 25.37 9.82
C ILE A 358 32.19 25.52 10.78
N LYS A 359 33.23 26.30 10.42
CA LYS A 359 34.37 26.60 11.31
C LYS A 359 33.92 27.25 12.61
N ASP A 360 33.09 28.28 12.53
CA ASP A 360 32.67 29.05 13.70
C ASP A 360 31.65 28.27 14.55
N THR A 361 30.79 27.46 13.91
CA THR A 361 29.94 26.49 14.61
C THR A 361 30.76 25.44 15.35
N LEU A 362 31.77 24.86 14.71
CA LEU A 362 32.66 23.85 15.32
C LEU A 362 33.48 24.47 16.44
N ASN A 363 34.13 25.62 16.23
CA ASN A 363 34.85 26.35 17.27
C ASN A 363 33.92 26.74 18.43
N GLY A 364 32.67 27.12 18.17
CA GLY A 364 31.66 27.38 19.19
C GLY A 364 31.22 26.11 19.96
N MET A 365 31.17 24.95 19.31
CA MET A 365 30.96 23.66 19.98
C MET A 365 32.17 23.28 20.85
N VAL A 366 33.40 23.46 20.34
CA VAL A 366 34.63 23.24 21.11
C VAL A 366 34.68 24.16 22.32
N GLY A 367 34.40 25.47 22.18
CA GLY A 367 34.36 26.40 23.30
C GLY A 367 33.31 26.04 24.37
N ARG A 368 32.15 25.52 23.96
CA ARG A 368 31.15 24.97 24.90
C ARG A 368 31.65 23.70 25.61
N LEU A 369 32.37 22.81 24.90
CA LEU A 369 32.97 21.61 25.49
C LEU A 369 34.17 21.93 26.40
N GLN A 370 35.00 22.93 26.07
CA GLN A 370 36.03 23.49 26.98
C GLN A 370 35.38 24.05 28.25
N THR A 371 34.32 24.86 28.10
CA THR A 371 33.60 25.45 29.23
C THR A 371 33.00 24.34 30.11
N PHE A 372 32.28 23.38 29.52
CA PHE A 372 31.75 22.23 30.26
C PHE A 372 32.86 21.39 30.91
N SER A 373 33.97 21.14 30.22
CA SER A 373 35.10 20.37 30.77
C SER A 373 35.77 21.08 31.95
N SER A 374 35.93 22.41 31.89
CA SER A 374 36.48 23.20 33.00
C SER A 374 35.50 23.30 34.18
N GLU A 375 34.19 23.45 33.92
CA GLU A 375 33.12 23.38 34.93
C GLU A 375 33.07 22.01 35.60
N VAL A 376 33.15 20.92 34.82
CA VAL A 376 33.21 19.53 35.33
C VAL A 376 34.46 19.30 36.16
N ASN A 377 35.63 19.78 35.72
CA ASN A 377 36.87 19.61 36.46
C ASN A 377 36.87 20.44 37.76
N ARG A 378 36.26 21.64 37.74
CA ARG A 378 36.00 22.46 38.94
C ARG A 378 35.09 21.72 39.93
N LEU A 379 33.95 21.21 39.46
CA LEU A 379 32.99 20.45 40.26
C LEU A 379 33.52 19.08 40.73
N ALA A 380 34.47 18.48 40.01
CA ALA A 380 35.17 17.26 40.42
C ALA A 380 36.18 17.53 41.54
N LEU A 381 36.89 18.67 41.50
CA LEU A 381 37.74 19.16 42.60
C LEU A 381 36.93 19.59 43.83
N GLU A 382 35.69 20.03 43.64
CA GLU A 382 34.73 20.38 44.70
C GLU A 382 33.92 19.16 45.21
N GLY A 383 34.10 17.96 44.65
CA GLY A 383 33.41 16.73 45.05
C GLY A 383 31.96 16.59 44.56
N ALA A 384 31.35 17.66 44.06
CA ALA A 384 29.94 17.76 43.68
C ALA A 384 29.47 16.76 42.61
N TRP A 385 30.37 16.15 41.82
CA TRP A 385 30.01 15.05 40.92
C TRP A 385 29.65 13.75 41.66
N GLY A 386 30.26 13.49 42.82
CA GLY A 386 29.85 12.40 43.71
C GLY A 386 28.45 12.65 44.25
N ASP A 387 28.23 13.84 44.81
CA ASP A 387 26.93 14.25 45.37
C ASP A 387 25.83 14.26 44.30
N LEU A 388 26.07 14.76 43.09
CA LEU A 388 25.07 14.76 42.01
C LEU A 388 24.75 13.33 41.56
N THR A 389 25.76 12.47 41.40
CA THR A 389 25.55 11.07 41.01
C THR A 389 24.77 10.32 42.09
N GLU A 390 25.08 10.54 43.37
CA GLU A 390 24.38 9.90 44.48
C GLU A 390 22.95 10.44 44.64
N ASN A 391 22.73 11.75 44.51
CA ASN A 391 21.38 12.32 44.49
C ASN A 391 20.53 11.81 43.31
N LEU A 392 21.13 11.61 42.13
CA LEU A 392 20.44 10.99 40.98
C LEU A 392 20.16 9.49 41.22
N ASN A 393 21.09 8.75 41.83
CA ASN A 393 20.87 7.35 42.23
C ASN A 393 19.75 7.22 43.28
N ILE A 394 19.73 8.09 44.29
CA ILE A 394 18.68 8.18 45.31
C ILE A 394 17.34 8.53 44.65
N MET A 395 17.30 9.52 43.76
CA MET A 395 16.08 9.91 43.04
C MET A 395 15.55 8.77 42.15
N ALA A 396 16.42 8.11 41.39
CA ALA A 396 16.06 6.97 40.54
C ALA A 396 15.60 5.76 41.38
N SER A 397 16.26 5.47 42.51
CA SER A 397 15.87 4.44 43.47
C SER A 397 14.49 4.73 44.07
N ASN A 398 14.27 5.96 44.54
CA ASN A 398 12.99 6.41 45.10
C ASN A 398 11.86 6.30 44.08
N LEU A 399 12.04 6.84 42.87
CA LEU A 399 11.04 6.74 41.80
C LEU A 399 10.75 5.27 41.42
N THR A 400 11.80 4.43 41.34
CA THR A 400 11.66 2.99 41.07
C THR A 400 10.87 2.29 42.18
N ASN A 401 11.10 2.64 43.45
CA ASN A 401 10.39 2.07 44.59
C ASN A 401 8.93 2.54 44.66
N GLN A 402 8.68 3.82 44.34
CA GLN A 402 7.33 4.40 44.22
C GLN A 402 6.50 3.68 43.15
N VAL A 403 7.02 3.58 41.92
CA VAL A 403 6.35 2.87 40.81
C VAL A 403 6.17 1.38 41.12
N ARG A 404 7.16 0.72 41.75
CA ARG A 404 7.05 -0.67 42.20
C ARG A 404 5.96 -0.85 43.27
N SER A 405 5.78 0.11 44.17
CA SER A 405 4.71 0.08 45.19
C SER A 405 3.32 0.23 44.57
N ILE A 406 3.15 1.16 43.61
CA ILE A 406 1.92 1.29 42.81
C ILE A 406 1.60 -0.04 42.12
N ALA A 407 2.57 -0.62 41.40
CA ALA A 407 2.40 -1.88 40.70
C ALA A 407 2.02 -3.03 41.65
N HIS A 408 2.65 -3.12 42.83
CA HIS A 408 2.35 -4.14 43.83
C HIS A 408 0.93 -4.00 44.40
N VAL A 409 0.49 -2.79 44.75
CA VAL A 409 -0.85 -2.53 45.31
C VAL A 409 -1.93 -2.74 44.26
N SER A 410 -1.76 -2.20 43.04
CA SER A 410 -2.70 -2.44 41.93
C SER A 410 -2.81 -3.93 41.59
N ALA A 411 -1.70 -4.69 41.63
CA ALA A 411 -1.73 -6.13 41.43
C ALA A 411 -2.37 -6.89 42.61
N ALA A 412 -2.31 -6.36 43.84
CA ALA A 412 -3.02 -6.93 44.99
C ALA A 412 -4.54 -6.70 44.86
N VAL A 413 -4.97 -5.48 44.55
CA VAL A 413 -6.37 -5.11 44.26
C VAL A 413 -6.95 -5.97 43.14
N ALA A 414 -6.20 -6.18 42.05
CA ALA A 414 -6.61 -7.04 40.94
C ALA A 414 -6.76 -8.53 41.32
N ARG A 415 -6.23 -8.96 42.46
CA ARG A 415 -6.43 -10.30 43.05
C ARG A 415 -7.45 -10.33 44.20
N GLY A 416 -8.09 -9.20 44.51
CA GLY A 416 -8.99 -9.05 45.66
C GLY A 416 -8.27 -8.89 47.01
N ASP A 417 -6.94 -8.77 47.05
CA ASP A 417 -6.17 -8.50 48.27
C ASP A 417 -6.19 -7.00 48.59
N LEU A 418 -7.29 -6.58 49.21
CA LEU A 418 -7.53 -5.21 49.68
C LEU A 418 -6.84 -4.92 51.02
N SER A 419 -5.98 -5.81 51.53
CA SER A 419 -5.15 -5.56 52.74
C SER A 419 -3.94 -4.66 52.46
N LYS A 420 -3.51 -4.55 51.20
CA LYS A 420 -2.29 -3.82 50.84
C LYS A 420 -2.55 -2.32 50.69
N ARG A 421 -1.55 -1.51 51.05
CA ARG A 421 -1.50 -0.06 50.88
C ARG A 421 -0.12 0.31 50.32
N MET A 422 -0.04 1.47 49.69
CA MET A 422 1.23 2.09 49.36
C MET A 422 1.85 2.64 50.65
N ASP A 423 3.04 2.16 50.97
CA ASP A 423 3.77 2.49 52.21
C ASP A 423 5.23 2.93 51.91
N VAL A 424 5.43 3.56 50.74
CA VAL A 424 6.69 4.25 50.41
C VAL A 424 6.61 5.68 50.92
N ASP A 425 7.71 6.23 51.41
CA ASP A 425 7.79 7.64 51.80
C ASP A 425 7.89 8.54 50.55
N VAL A 426 7.05 9.58 50.50
CA VAL A 426 6.73 10.35 49.29
C VAL A 426 6.22 11.74 49.63
N SER A 427 6.44 12.69 48.73
CA SER A 427 6.08 14.11 48.88
C SER A 427 5.54 14.70 47.57
N GLY A 428 4.75 15.77 47.66
CA GLY A 428 4.14 16.42 46.49
C GLY A 428 3.16 15.52 45.75
N GLU A 429 3.10 15.61 44.42
CA GLU A 429 2.15 14.87 43.57
C GLU A 429 2.17 13.35 43.79
N MET A 430 3.31 12.77 44.19
CA MET A 430 3.43 11.35 44.51
C MET A 430 2.81 10.98 45.87
N LEU A 431 2.74 11.94 46.81
CA LEU A 431 1.95 11.80 48.04
C LEU A 431 0.46 11.86 47.73
N ASP A 432 0.04 12.80 46.89
CA ASP A 432 -1.37 12.90 46.45
C ASP A 432 -1.81 11.61 45.73
N LEU A 433 -0.92 11.03 44.91
CA LEU A 433 -1.14 9.73 44.26
C LEU A 433 -1.18 8.56 45.26
N LYS A 434 -0.27 8.52 46.25
CA LYS A 434 -0.29 7.54 47.36
C LYS A 434 -1.61 7.61 48.14
N CYS A 435 -2.05 8.81 48.49
CA CYS A 435 -3.30 9.07 49.19
C CYS A 435 -4.50 8.64 48.34
N THR A 436 -4.57 9.04 47.07
CA THR A 436 -5.65 8.68 46.14
C THR A 436 -5.78 7.17 45.94
N ILE A 437 -4.65 6.45 45.77
CA ILE A 437 -4.64 5.00 45.64
C ILE A 437 -5.05 4.33 46.97
N ASN A 438 -4.50 4.76 48.10
CA ASN A 438 -4.84 4.19 49.40
C ASN A 438 -6.32 4.40 49.77
N GLU A 439 -6.89 5.54 49.41
CA GLU A 439 -8.32 5.87 49.58
C GLU A 439 -9.20 5.01 48.66
N MET A 440 -8.81 4.81 47.39
CA MET A 440 -9.51 3.88 46.49
C MET A 440 -9.55 2.45 47.08
N VAL A 441 -8.42 1.94 47.59
CA VAL A 441 -8.40 0.61 48.23
C VAL A 441 -9.19 0.59 49.55
N HIS A 442 -9.24 1.70 50.27
CA HIS A 442 -10.05 1.82 51.49
C HIS A 442 -11.56 1.76 51.20
N ARG A 443 -12.05 2.50 50.20
CA ARG A 443 -13.45 2.44 49.76
C ARG A 443 -13.83 1.06 49.23
N LEU A 444 -12.95 0.42 48.45
CA LEU A 444 -13.12 -0.97 47.99
C LEU A 444 -13.20 -1.96 49.15
N ASP A 445 -12.35 -1.82 50.18
CA ASP A 445 -12.35 -2.70 51.36
C ASP A 445 -13.62 -2.57 52.20
N ILE A 446 -14.06 -1.34 52.48
CA ILE A 446 -15.35 -1.09 53.17
C ILE A 446 -16.49 -1.71 52.37
N PHE A 447 -16.60 -1.39 51.07
CA PHE A 447 -17.68 -1.92 50.23
C PHE A 447 -17.68 -3.45 50.16
N SER A 448 -16.51 -4.08 50.01
CA SER A 448 -16.37 -5.54 49.98
C SER A 448 -16.83 -6.20 51.28
N ARG A 449 -16.41 -5.65 52.44
CA ARG A 449 -16.83 -6.13 53.76
C ARG A 449 -18.33 -5.96 53.98
N GLU A 450 -18.88 -4.80 53.61
CA GLU A 450 -20.31 -4.49 53.81
C GLU A 450 -21.24 -5.25 52.86
N ALA A 451 -20.87 -5.41 51.59
CA ALA A 451 -21.60 -6.26 50.66
C ALA A 451 -21.61 -7.73 51.14
N THR A 452 -20.46 -8.23 51.62
CA THR A 452 -20.37 -9.58 52.21
C THR A 452 -21.22 -9.71 53.48
N ARG A 453 -21.23 -8.67 54.34
CA ARG A 453 -22.04 -8.61 55.56
C ARG A 453 -23.54 -8.67 55.24
N VAL A 454 -24.02 -7.83 54.33
CA VAL A 454 -25.45 -7.76 53.97
C VAL A 454 -25.91 -9.00 53.20
N VAL A 455 -25.09 -9.57 52.30
CA VAL A 455 -25.40 -10.86 51.65
C VAL A 455 -25.55 -11.98 52.69
N ARG A 456 -24.72 -11.99 53.73
CA ARG A 456 -24.80 -12.95 54.84
C ARG A 456 -26.02 -12.70 55.72
N GLU A 457 -26.25 -11.46 56.15
CA GLU A 457 -27.39 -11.10 57.01
C GLU A 457 -28.75 -11.35 56.32
N VAL A 458 -28.94 -10.81 55.12
CA VAL A 458 -30.18 -10.91 54.35
C VAL A 458 -30.38 -12.31 53.78
N GLY A 459 -29.31 -12.89 53.18
CA GLY A 459 -29.39 -14.13 52.41
C GLY A 459 -29.18 -15.42 53.20
N THR A 460 -28.52 -15.41 54.37
CA THR A 460 -28.28 -16.63 55.16
C THR A 460 -28.73 -16.56 56.62
N GLU A 461 -28.72 -15.40 57.26
CA GLU A 461 -29.22 -15.23 58.64
C GLU A 461 -30.71 -14.81 58.72
N GLY A 462 -31.35 -14.49 57.59
CA GLY A 462 -32.73 -13.99 57.54
C GLY A 462 -32.93 -12.60 58.17
N LYS A 463 -31.85 -11.88 58.47
CA LYS A 463 -31.85 -10.54 59.06
C LYS A 463 -32.01 -9.48 57.97
N LEU A 464 -33.22 -9.40 57.42
CA LEU A 464 -33.58 -8.45 56.36
C LEU A 464 -33.46 -6.97 56.77
N GLY A 465 -33.13 -6.66 58.03
CA GLY A 465 -32.89 -5.30 58.54
C GLY A 465 -31.49 -4.72 58.27
N GLY A 466 -30.55 -5.51 57.73
CA GLY A 466 -29.19 -5.04 57.46
C GLY A 466 -29.13 -4.03 56.31
N GLU A 467 -28.79 -2.78 56.62
CA GLU A 467 -28.46 -1.72 55.66
C GLU A 467 -26.96 -1.41 55.75
N VAL A 468 -26.33 -1.05 54.62
CA VAL A 468 -24.92 -0.65 54.49
C VAL A 468 -24.76 0.82 54.85
N GLU A 469 -23.75 1.15 55.65
CA GLU A 469 -23.37 2.53 55.96
C GLU A 469 -22.57 3.14 54.80
N ALA A 470 -23.02 4.31 54.31
CA ALA A 470 -22.51 4.94 53.09
C ALA A 470 -21.48 6.07 53.35
N GLU A 471 -20.92 6.15 54.56
CA GLU A 471 -19.97 7.21 54.91
C GLU A 471 -18.71 7.14 54.04
N GLY A 472 -18.30 8.29 53.47
CA GLY A 472 -17.19 8.37 52.50
C GLY A 472 -17.49 7.82 51.09
N MET A 473 -18.64 7.17 50.85
CA MET A 473 -18.98 6.61 49.53
C MET A 473 -19.49 7.68 48.57
N GLU A 474 -18.98 7.68 47.34
CA GLU A 474 -19.23 8.72 46.33
C GLU A 474 -19.42 8.15 44.92
N GLY A 475 -20.16 8.88 44.07
CA GLY A 475 -20.46 8.47 42.70
C GLY A 475 -21.05 7.07 42.63
N THR A 476 -20.54 6.25 41.71
CA THR A 476 -20.97 4.85 41.51
C THR A 476 -20.97 4.00 42.79
N TRP A 477 -20.09 4.29 43.76
CA TRP A 477 -20.05 3.56 45.03
C TRP A 477 -21.25 3.90 45.93
N ARG A 478 -21.70 5.16 45.90
CA ARG A 478 -22.93 5.61 46.58
C ARG A 478 -24.14 4.99 45.90
N ASP A 479 -24.24 5.07 44.57
CA ASP A 479 -25.33 4.50 43.79
C ASP A 479 -25.47 2.98 44.03
N LEU A 480 -24.35 2.24 44.05
CA LEU A 480 -24.33 0.80 44.30
C LEU A 480 -24.76 0.46 45.74
N THR A 481 -24.33 1.27 46.71
CA THR A 481 -24.74 1.15 48.12
C THR A 481 -26.24 1.41 48.30
N ASP A 482 -26.77 2.48 47.69
CA ASP A 482 -28.20 2.81 47.71
C ASP A 482 -29.06 1.76 47.00
N ASN A 483 -28.55 1.13 45.95
CA ASN A 483 -29.21 0.01 45.28
C ASN A 483 -29.29 -1.23 46.18
N ILE A 484 -28.21 -1.59 46.89
CA ILE A 484 -28.21 -2.68 47.90
C ILE A 484 -29.19 -2.36 49.03
N ASN A 485 -29.14 -1.14 49.57
CA ASN A 485 -30.04 -0.71 50.65
C ASN A 485 -31.51 -0.64 50.19
N ARG A 486 -31.79 -0.31 48.93
CA ARG A 486 -33.15 -0.39 48.37
C ARG A 486 -33.62 -1.84 48.20
N MET A 487 -32.73 -2.75 47.79
CA MET A 487 -33.04 -4.18 47.70
C MET A 487 -33.34 -4.80 49.07
N ALA A 488 -32.49 -4.56 50.07
CA ALA A 488 -32.68 -5.06 51.44
C ALA A 488 -34.00 -4.58 52.04
N ARG A 489 -34.30 -3.27 51.95
CA ARG A 489 -35.57 -2.68 52.41
C ARG A 489 -36.79 -3.27 51.70
N ASN A 490 -36.74 -3.41 50.37
CA ASN A 490 -37.84 -4.03 49.62
C ASN A 490 -38.12 -5.47 50.09
N LEU A 491 -37.08 -6.31 50.20
CA LEU A 491 -37.23 -7.71 50.64
C LEU A 491 -37.73 -7.80 52.08
N ARG A 492 -37.22 -6.95 52.97
CA ARG A 492 -37.66 -6.81 54.37
C ARG A 492 -39.15 -6.54 54.45
N ASP A 493 -39.60 -5.52 53.74
CA ASP A 493 -40.97 -5.01 53.88
C ASP A 493 -41.97 -5.94 53.17
N GLN A 494 -41.54 -6.63 52.10
CA GLN A 494 -42.29 -7.72 51.46
C GLN A 494 -42.48 -8.92 52.39
N VAL A 495 -41.39 -9.53 52.88
CA VAL A 495 -41.45 -10.72 53.75
C VAL A 495 -42.15 -10.39 55.07
N ARG A 496 -41.94 -9.20 55.63
CA ARG A 496 -42.64 -8.75 56.85
C ARG A 496 -44.14 -8.58 56.63
N THR A 497 -44.58 -8.09 55.47
CA THR A 497 -46.01 -8.00 55.14
C THR A 497 -46.66 -9.39 55.05
N ILE A 498 -46.00 -10.33 54.37
CA ILE A 498 -46.44 -11.73 54.29
C ILE A 498 -46.53 -12.36 55.69
N ALA A 499 -45.51 -12.16 56.52
CA ALA A 499 -45.47 -12.67 57.90
C ALA A 499 -46.56 -12.08 58.81
N VAL A 500 -46.94 -10.81 58.62
CA VAL A 500 -48.07 -10.18 59.34
C VAL A 500 -49.40 -10.83 58.95
N VAL A 501 -49.65 -11.02 57.65
CA VAL A 501 -50.89 -11.66 57.17
C VAL A 501 -50.96 -13.14 57.59
N ALA A 502 -49.86 -13.89 57.49
CA ALA A 502 -49.78 -15.26 58.00
C ALA A 502 -50.02 -15.36 59.53
N LYS A 503 -49.60 -14.35 60.29
CA LYS A 503 -49.93 -14.24 61.71
C LYS A 503 -51.42 -13.92 61.93
N GLY A 504 -52.01 -13.03 61.13
CA GLY A 504 -53.46 -12.76 61.15
C GLY A 504 -54.29 -14.03 60.94
N ILE A 505 -53.99 -14.80 59.88
CA ILE A 505 -54.64 -16.08 59.58
C ILE A 505 -54.58 -17.04 60.78
N SER A 506 -53.39 -17.22 61.38
CA SER A 506 -53.20 -18.11 62.54
C SER A 506 -53.81 -17.58 63.85
N GLN A 507 -54.28 -16.32 63.87
CA GLN A 507 -55.10 -15.75 64.94
C GLN A 507 -56.60 -15.72 64.59
N GLY A 508 -57.00 -16.23 63.42
CA GLY A 508 -58.39 -16.28 62.95
C GLY A 508 -58.87 -15.04 62.20
N ASP A 509 -58.00 -14.06 61.93
CA ASP A 509 -58.33 -12.91 61.08
C ASP A 509 -58.19 -13.30 59.60
N LEU A 510 -59.31 -13.73 59.02
CA LEU A 510 -59.44 -14.13 57.62
C LEU A 510 -59.82 -12.95 56.71
N GLY A 511 -59.84 -11.71 57.22
CA GLY A 511 -59.99 -10.50 56.42
C GLY A 511 -58.67 -9.91 55.92
N MET A 512 -57.53 -10.31 56.51
CA MET A 512 -56.21 -9.79 56.14
C MET A 512 -55.76 -10.24 54.76
N THR A 513 -55.40 -9.27 53.90
CA THR A 513 -54.82 -9.51 52.57
C THR A 513 -53.53 -8.72 52.37
N ILE A 514 -52.62 -9.27 51.57
CA ILE A 514 -51.34 -8.65 51.21
C ILE A 514 -51.62 -7.57 50.15
N GLN A 515 -51.70 -6.32 50.60
CA GLN A 515 -51.95 -5.14 49.77
C GLN A 515 -50.68 -4.53 49.15
N LEU A 516 -49.50 -4.82 49.70
CA LEU A 516 -48.22 -4.31 49.17
C LEU A 516 -47.96 -4.85 47.75
N GLU A 517 -47.43 -4.00 46.87
CA GLU A 517 -47.12 -4.39 45.49
C GLU A 517 -45.82 -5.19 45.39
N MET A 518 -45.92 -6.33 44.71
CA MET A 518 -44.88 -7.37 44.61
C MET A 518 -44.86 -7.90 43.17
N ARG A 519 -43.69 -8.34 42.67
CA ARG A 519 -43.49 -8.74 41.27
C ARG A 519 -42.51 -9.89 41.15
N GLY A 520 -42.69 -10.75 40.15
CA GLY A 520 -41.96 -12.02 40.04
C GLY A 520 -42.36 -12.99 41.16
N GLU A 521 -41.46 -13.88 41.54
CA GLU A 521 -41.70 -14.99 42.50
C GLU A 521 -42.32 -14.52 43.84
N ILE A 522 -41.95 -13.34 44.34
CA ILE A 522 -42.51 -12.76 45.56
C ILE A 522 -43.93 -12.18 45.36
N GLY A 523 -44.29 -11.82 44.13
CA GLY A 523 -45.66 -11.53 43.68
C GLY A 523 -46.50 -12.80 43.55
N ASP A 524 -45.96 -13.85 42.94
CA ASP A 524 -46.63 -15.16 42.86
C ASP A 524 -46.92 -15.73 44.25
N LEU A 525 -46.01 -15.52 45.21
CA LEU A 525 -46.22 -15.85 46.62
C LEU A 525 -47.30 -14.98 47.29
N LYS A 526 -47.34 -13.66 47.02
CA LYS A 526 -48.43 -12.76 47.47
C LYS A 526 -49.79 -13.30 47.01
N ASP A 527 -49.92 -13.62 45.73
CA ASP A 527 -51.20 -14.04 45.14
C ASP A 527 -51.60 -15.46 45.58
N THR A 528 -50.63 -16.35 45.79
CA THR A 528 -50.84 -17.66 46.41
C THR A 528 -51.38 -17.53 47.85
N VAL A 529 -50.77 -16.67 48.68
CA VAL A 529 -51.22 -16.45 50.07
C VAL A 529 -52.58 -15.74 50.10
N ASN A 530 -52.81 -14.73 49.26
CA ASN A 530 -54.11 -14.06 49.14
C ASN A 530 -55.23 -15.03 48.71
N THR A 531 -54.96 -15.91 47.74
CA THR A 531 -55.90 -16.96 47.31
C THR A 531 -56.21 -17.94 48.45
N MET A 532 -55.19 -18.32 49.22
CA MET A 532 -55.35 -19.16 50.41
C MET A 532 -56.25 -18.50 51.47
N VAL A 533 -56.05 -17.19 51.77
CA VAL A 533 -56.94 -16.44 52.68
C VAL A 533 -58.38 -16.47 52.17
N ALA A 534 -58.61 -16.17 50.89
CA ALA A 534 -59.95 -16.16 50.32
C ALA A 534 -60.65 -17.52 50.42
N GLN A 535 -59.92 -18.63 50.25
CA GLN A 535 -60.44 -19.98 50.46
C GLN A 535 -60.80 -20.23 51.93
N PHE A 536 -59.93 -19.88 52.89
CA PHE A 536 -60.24 -19.98 54.33
C PHE A 536 -61.47 -19.15 54.71
N HIS A 537 -61.55 -17.90 54.24
CA HIS A 537 -62.66 -16.98 54.52
C HIS A 537 -63.99 -17.53 53.99
N ASN A 538 -64.02 -17.96 52.72
CA ASN A 538 -65.22 -18.50 52.10
C ASN A 538 -65.66 -19.81 52.77
N PHE A 539 -64.73 -20.70 53.11
CA PHE A 539 -65.03 -21.91 53.88
C PHE A 539 -65.60 -21.58 55.26
N SER A 540 -64.99 -20.66 56.01
CA SER A 540 -65.46 -20.25 57.34
C SER A 540 -66.87 -19.63 57.30
N SER A 541 -67.13 -18.74 56.35
CA SER A 541 -68.45 -18.16 56.10
C SER A 541 -69.50 -19.24 55.80
N GLU A 542 -69.16 -20.18 54.91
CA GLU A 542 -70.10 -21.20 54.43
C GLU A 542 -70.39 -22.27 55.49
N VAL A 543 -69.40 -22.68 56.29
CA VAL A 543 -69.61 -23.51 57.49
C VAL A 543 -70.53 -22.82 58.48
N THR A 544 -70.32 -21.51 58.71
CA THR A 544 -71.16 -20.73 59.63
C THR A 544 -72.59 -20.62 59.14
N ARG A 545 -72.80 -20.35 57.84
CA ARG A 545 -74.13 -20.33 57.22
C ARG A 545 -74.82 -21.69 57.35
N LEU A 546 -74.16 -22.77 56.95
CA LEU A 546 -74.74 -24.11 56.98
C LEU A 546 -75.09 -24.55 58.42
N ALA A 547 -74.26 -24.22 59.41
CA ALA A 547 -74.54 -24.49 60.82
C ALA A 547 -75.77 -23.73 61.34
N LEU A 548 -75.96 -22.47 60.92
CA LEU A 548 -77.16 -21.69 61.24
C LEU A 548 -78.40 -22.24 60.53
N ASP A 549 -78.34 -22.49 59.23
CA ASP A 549 -79.45 -23.01 58.43
C ASP A 549 -79.95 -24.35 58.98
N VAL A 550 -79.04 -25.31 59.19
CA VAL A 550 -79.36 -26.68 59.63
C VAL A 550 -79.69 -26.73 61.13
N GLY A 551 -78.87 -26.09 61.97
CA GLY A 551 -78.93 -26.23 63.42
C GLY A 551 -79.78 -25.19 64.16
N THR A 552 -80.00 -24.00 63.57
CA THR A 552 -80.78 -22.92 64.21
C THR A 552 -82.11 -22.69 63.52
N TYR A 553 -82.13 -22.64 62.18
CA TYR A 553 -83.35 -22.34 61.40
C TYR A 553 -84.12 -23.59 60.93
N GLY A 554 -83.58 -24.80 61.14
CA GLY A 554 -84.24 -26.06 60.75
C GLY A 554 -84.36 -26.26 59.23
N LEU A 555 -83.60 -25.52 58.44
CA LEU A 555 -83.54 -25.59 56.98
C LEU A 555 -82.69 -26.77 56.53
N LEU A 556 -83.18 -27.99 56.81
CA LEU A 556 -82.58 -29.28 56.47
C LEU A 556 -82.59 -29.54 54.96
N GLY A 557 -81.82 -28.76 54.22
CA GLY A 557 -81.69 -28.78 52.77
C GLY A 557 -80.54 -27.92 52.23
N GLY A 558 -79.95 -27.06 53.08
CA GLY A 558 -78.69 -26.39 52.76
C GLY A 558 -77.58 -27.37 52.42
N HIS A 559 -76.72 -26.96 51.49
CA HIS A 559 -75.42 -27.57 51.23
C HIS A 559 -74.39 -26.44 51.32
N ALA A 560 -73.17 -26.76 51.72
CA ALA A 560 -72.01 -25.90 51.61
C ALA A 560 -71.40 -26.01 50.21
N GLU A 561 -71.22 -24.89 49.53
CA GLU A 561 -70.46 -24.76 48.28
C GLU A 561 -69.33 -23.75 48.49
N VAL A 562 -68.08 -24.22 48.38
CA VAL A 562 -66.87 -23.40 48.58
C VAL A 562 -66.11 -23.31 47.26
N PRO A 563 -66.20 -22.18 46.53
CA PRO A 563 -65.58 -22.03 45.21
C PRO A 563 -64.07 -22.29 45.23
N GLY A 564 -63.60 -23.16 44.34
CA GLY A 564 -62.19 -23.53 44.23
C GLY A 564 -61.65 -24.48 45.29
N ALA A 565 -62.50 -25.05 46.16
CA ALA A 565 -62.08 -26.05 47.14
C ALA A 565 -61.55 -27.32 46.47
N LEU A 566 -60.32 -27.70 46.81
CA LEU A 566 -59.59 -28.88 46.30
C LEU A 566 -58.88 -29.61 47.46
N GLY A 567 -58.61 -30.90 47.27
CA GLY A 567 -58.01 -31.75 48.31
C GLY A 567 -58.83 -31.71 49.61
N THR A 568 -58.15 -31.59 50.75
CA THR A 568 -58.75 -31.57 52.09
C THR A 568 -59.90 -30.56 52.24
N TRP A 569 -59.86 -29.41 51.56
CA TRP A 569 -60.96 -28.43 51.59
C TRP A 569 -62.24 -28.97 50.96
N LYS A 570 -62.10 -29.74 49.89
CA LYS A 570 -63.23 -30.44 49.28
C LYS A 570 -63.71 -31.58 50.17
N ASP A 571 -62.80 -32.41 50.69
CA ASP A 571 -63.15 -33.56 51.54
C ASP A 571 -63.92 -33.15 52.81
N LEU A 572 -63.57 -31.99 53.40
CA LEU A 572 -64.30 -31.38 54.52
C LEU A 572 -65.68 -30.87 54.09
N THR A 573 -65.76 -30.15 52.96
CA THR A 573 -67.03 -29.62 52.42
C THR A 573 -68.01 -30.74 52.08
N ASP A 574 -67.54 -31.78 51.37
CA ASP A 574 -68.33 -32.97 51.02
C ASP A 574 -68.73 -33.78 52.27
N THR A 575 -67.91 -33.78 53.33
CA THR A 575 -68.26 -34.41 54.62
C THR A 575 -69.35 -33.65 55.37
N LEU A 576 -69.33 -32.31 55.39
CA LEU A 576 -70.39 -31.47 55.97
C LEU A 576 -71.70 -31.60 55.18
N ASN A 577 -71.62 -31.67 53.86
CA ASN A 577 -72.77 -31.94 52.99
C ASN A 577 -73.38 -33.31 53.28
N ARG A 578 -72.55 -34.37 53.36
CA ARG A 578 -72.99 -35.72 53.73
C ARG A 578 -73.62 -35.78 55.12
N MET A 579 -73.08 -35.06 56.12
CA MET A 579 -73.69 -34.95 57.45
C MET A 579 -75.09 -34.31 57.36
N THR A 580 -75.21 -33.21 56.62
CA THR A 580 -76.47 -32.47 56.46
C THR A 580 -77.53 -33.29 55.73
N VAL A 581 -77.16 -33.98 54.64
CA VAL A 581 -78.06 -34.87 53.88
C VAL A 581 -78.51 -36.06 54.74
N ASN A 582 -77.62 -36.63 55.56
CA ASN A 582 -78.00 -37.68 56.51
C ASN A 582 -79.03 -37.17 57.53
N LEU A 583 -78.78 -36.02 58.17
CA LEU A 583 -79.71 -35.41 59.12
C LEU A 583 -81.06 -35.06 58.47
N MET A 584 -81.06 -34.51 57.24
CA MET A 584 -82.28 -34.31 56.45
C MET A 584 -83.06 -35.62 56.32
N ASN A 585 -82.44 -36.68 55.81
CA ASN A 585 -83.12 -37.93 55.49
C ASN A 585 -83.71 -38.60 56.73
N GLN A 586 -82.99 -38.56 57.85
CA GLN A 586 -83.44 -39.09 59.14
C GLN A 586 -84.65 -38.31 59.67
N VAL A 587 -84.56 -36.97 59.78
CA VAL A 587 -85.66 -36.12 60.27
C VAL A 587 -86.88 -36.17 59.34
N ARG A 588 -86.68 -36.09 58.02
CA ARG A 588 -87.79 -36.13 57.04
C ARG A 588 -88.52 -37.47 57.05
N SER A 589 -87.82 -38.59 57.23
CA SER A 589 -88.46 -39.91 57.29
C SER A 589 -89.27 -40.11 58.57
N ILE A 590 -88.76 -39.63 59.73
CA ILE A 590 -89.54 -39.59 60.97
C ILE A 590 -90.78 -38.69 60.80
N SER A 591 -90.59 -37.47 60.27
CA SER A 591 -91.66 -36.50 60.05
C SER A 591 -92.74 -37.02 59.07
N TYR A 592 -92.35 -37.75 58.03
CA TYR A 592 -93.28 -38.36 57.08
C TYR A 592 -94.13 -39.43 57.76
N VAL A 593 -93.52 -40.37 58.48
CA VAL A 593 -94.24 -41.45 59.18
C VAL A 593 -95.16 -40.87 60.26
N ALA A 594 -94.71 -39.88 61.04
CA ALA A 594 -95.56 -39.18 62.00
C ALA A 594 -96.76 -38.49 61.31
N THR A 595 -96.57 -37.87 60.14
CA THR A 595 -97.63 -37.17 59.40
C THR A 595 -98.68 -38.13 58.83
N VAL A 596 -98.29 -39.29 58.28
CA VAL A 596 -99.25 -40.27 57.75
C VAL A 596 -99.95 -41.03 58.88
N THR A 597 -99.25 -41.30 59.98
CA THR A 597 -99.83 -41.85 61.23
C THR A 597 -100.92 -40.92 61.78
N ALA A 598 -100.65 -39.61 61.86
CA ALA A 598 -101.62 -38.60 62.29
C ALA A 598 -102.82 -38.44 61.33
N ARG A 599 -102.71 -38.95 60.09
CA ARG A 599 -103.79 -39.02 59.09
C ARG A 599 -104.48 -40.40 59.04
N GLY A 600 -104.12 -41.32 59.95
CA GLY A 600 -104.73 -42.64 60.09
C GLY A 600 -104.07 -43.78 59.29
N ASP A 601 -103.02 -43.52 58.48
CA ASP A 601 -102.25 -44.59 57.85
C ASP A 601 -101.18 -45.12 58.83
N LEU A 602 -101.58 -46.13 59.60
CA LEU A 602 -100.76 -46.82 60.59
C LEU A 602 -99.96 -47.99 59.96
N THR A 603 -99.80 -48.04 58.63
CA THR A 603 -99.06 -49.10 57.93
C THR A 603 -97.60 -48.75 57.62
N LYS A 604 -97.18 -47.49 57.82
CA LYS A 604 -95.83 -47.03 57.47
C LYS A 604 -94.86 -47.13 58.64
N SER A 605 -93.66 -47.62 58.36
CA SER A 605 -92.51 -47.70 59.27
C SER A 605 -91.40 -46.74 58.82
N ILE A 606 -90.48 -46.41 59.73
CA ILE A 606 -89.32 -45.59 59.41
C ILE A 606 -88.18 -46.53 59.00
N ASP A 607 -87.84 -46.55 57.71
CA ASP A 607 -86.91 -47.57 57.16
C ASP A 607 -85.43 -47.11 57.08
N VAL A 608 -85.16 -45.83 57.29
CA VAL A 608 -83.79 -45.27 57.26
C VAL A 608 -82.93 -45.81 58.41
N ASP A 609 -81.63 -46.01 58.16
CA ASP A 609 -80.62 -46.28 59.20
C ASP A 609 -80.40 -45.02 60.05
N ILE A 610 -80.77 -45.10 61.33
CA ILE A 610 -80.69 -44.02 62.30
C ILE A 610 -79.91 -44.54 63.51
N ARG A 611 -79.02 -43.71 64.06
CA ARG A 611 -78.08 -44.06 65.13
C ARG A 611 -77.90 -42.88 66.09
N GLY A 612 -77.46 -43.15 67.32
CA GLY A 612 -77.47 -42.16 68.40
C GLY A 612 -78.89 -41.77 68.83
N GLU A 613 -79.05 -40.63 69.48
CA GLU A 613 -80.33 -40.17 70.08
C GLU A 613 -81.51 -40.11 69.08
N MET A 614 -81.23 -39.87 67.80
CA MET A 614 -82.23 -39.91 66.72
C MET A 614 -82.86 -41.32 66.53
N GLN A 615 -82.15 -42.39 66.91
CA GLN A 615 -82.68 -43.76 66.90
C GLN A 615 -83.71 -43.98 68.02
N ASP A 616 -83.52 -43.35 69.19
CA ASP A 616 -84.51 -43.41 70.27
C ASP A 616 -85.77 -42.64 69.87
N LEU A 617 -85.62 -41.49 69.21
CA LEU A 617 -86.75 -40.78 68.60
C LEU A 617 -87.47 -41.64 67.54
N LYS A 618 -86.73 -42.35 66.67
CA LYS A 618 -87.29 -43.31 65.71
C LYS A 618 -88.11 -44.38 66.41
N VAL A 619 -87.54 -45.05 67.42
CA VAL A 619 -88.19 -46.12 68.17
C VAL A 619 -89.44 -45.61 68.89
N ASN A 620 -89.37 -44.48 69.57
CA ASN A 620 -90.50 -43.88 70.28
C ASN A 620 -91.67 -43.54 69.34
N VAL A 621 -91.38 -42.91 68.18
CA VAL A 621 -92.42 -42.64 67.16
C VAL A 621 -93.00 -43.95 66.63
N GLN A 622 -92.17 -44.93 66.31
CA GLN A 622 -92.61 -46.22 65.75
C GLN A 622 -93.39 -47.07 66.78
N GLU A 623 -93.11 -46.94 68.08
CA GLU A 623 -93.93 -47.55 69.14
C GLU A 623 -95.30 -46.87 69.24
N VAL A 624 -95.38 -45.53 69.09
CA VAL A 624 -96.67 -44.83 69.01
C VAL A 624 -97.50 -45.31 67.82
N VAL A 625 -96.89 -45.52 66.63
CA VAL A 625 -97.59 -46.14 65.49
C VAL A 625 -98.10 -47.54 65.86
N ALA A 626 -97.26 -48.38 66.48
CA ALA A 626 -97.64 -49.74 66.86
C ALA A 626 -98.78 -49.79 67.89
N ARG A 627 -98.72 -48.95 68.95
CA ARG A 627 -99.77 -48.83 69.97
C ARG A 627 -101.10 -48.36 69.37
N LEU A 628 -101.07 -47.35 68.50
CA LEU A 628 -102.27 -46.88 67.77
C LEU A 628 -102.81 -47.96 66.82
N SER A 629 -101.93 -48.71 66.14
CA SER A 629 -102.32 -49.78 65.21
C SER A 629 -103.01 -50.94 65.93
N ASN A 630 -102.51 -51.32 67.11
CA ASN A 630 -103.15 -52.32 67.97
C ASN A 630 -104.49 -51.80 68.53
N SER A 631 -104.52 -50.58 69.06
CA SER A 631 -105.76 -49.97 69.58
C SER A 631 -106.85 -49.84 68.49
N SER A 632 -106.44 -49.53 67.25
CA SER A 632 -107.34 -49.48 66.08
C SER A 632 -107.89 -50.86 65.71
N ARG A 633 -107.06 -51.92 65.77
CA ARG A 633 -107.50 -53.32 65.58
C ARG A 633 -108.42 -53.81 66.68
N GLU A 634 -108.16 -53.45 67.94
CA GLU A 634 -109.01 -53.77 69.08
C GLU A 634 -110.37 -53.05 69.01
N ALA A 635 -110.37 -51.76 68.68
CA ALA A 635 -111.60 -51.01 68.43
C ALA A 635 -112.40 -51.59 67.24
N SER A 636 -111.72 -52.15 66.24
CA SER A 636 -112.34 -52.80 65.08
C SER A 636 -112.81 -54.24 65.33
N SER A 637 -112.47 -54.86 66.47
CA SER A 637 -112.87 -56.23 66.82
C SER A 637 -113.93 -56.31 67.92
N LEU A 638 -114.32 -55.18 68.50
CA LEU A 638 -115.46 -55.08 69.41
C LEU A 638 -116.79 -55.20 68.64
N PRO A 639 -117.73 -56.09 69.06
CA PRO A 639 -119.00 -56.25 68.38
C PRO A 639 -119.93 -55.05 68.62
N VAL A 640 -120.43 -54.46 67.53
CA VAL A 640 -121.38 -53.34 67.58
C VAL A 640 -122.73 -53.82 68.15
N SER A 641 -123.11 -53.29 69.31
CA SER A 641 -124.46 -53.46 69.87
C SER A 641 -125.42 -52.44 69.28
N GLN A 642 -126.65 -52.88 68.96
CA GLN A 642 -127.69 -52.02 68.37
C GLN A 642 -128.61 -51.43 69.45
N SER A 643 -128.77 -50.11 69.43
CA SER A 643 -129.99 -49.39 69.85
C SER A 643 -130.04 -48.03 69.15
#